data_AF-A0A5C7V8T0-F1
#
_entry.id   AF-A0A5C7V8T0-F1
#
_cell.length_a   1.000
_cell.length_b   1.000
_cell.length_c   1.000
_cell.angle_alpha   90.00
_cell.angle_beta   90.00
_cell.angle_gamma   90.00
#
_symmetry.space_group_name_H-M   'P 1'
#
loop_
_entity.id
_entity.type
_entity.pdbx_description
1 polymer ?
#
loop_
_entity_poly.entity_id
_entity_poly.type
_entity_poly.pdbx_seq_one_letter_code
_entity_poly.pdbx_strand_id
1 'polypeptide(L)'
;MKIFISYSSKQTQIIWQIYDLLKKNHYDVFLDKEKLELGQKFPDQLEEAIKHSDRLIILITPDSVSENSWVHKEIEFAIKHWKNLDNRIIPVIDKNNDVQEILIPESIRFIQRLECDKDLPAAILDAVKQKWPILKIINYENPTPELKSNKARKVVNPYLNLSHYGPENKKLFFGREDFIDKIIKRIVDHKKTLTVITGPSGSGKSSVVLAGIVPSLSDKQKDKWQFTYFRPRIHPFKEIAYALSPLIEKYSNSPIDLADELQRDPKSIEENLKSIRTAISKDQNLMIIIDQFDEIFYSNIEDETCSSFVNCLLLAINSSKKFGKIFFVITLKKSSLDDSIFLKYPEIYKNFSDNESLLPQIKDPELKDIIVKPAVACSFRVSDRLVKKLITEVKEKSTPQSIALLELSLWMIFENWSKKRAEDDYEITIKDYDSMNSRTVITFHASNVLGKLENKEQVIAEKIFSSLLFKNEHTAIMPRIASGSSLRKFWPIVEKLASADFRLIVINSPKQANNQSAPANNESKSANHINDDTTIEVIHEALIRHWEWVPTVVLKNHKSFIEDQDRFEKDARSWAEKGYRSKSLPNGDHYKKIKDFEKENYPLSQLVINFANAKKRRDNKITYVYPLIGFVFLSFGAACLYQDHLKDEAKEMISEGERSFIKTHYLKRSGVQYVNKENFEQASDAFEKSYKLLDDPEALIYWHNSNIKLRGHDTKYFEIIVSAPMEKNPIIAQEILRGVAQAQHEFNPNWEKCEKEPALEACSNPALFISLANDDNESEKAKKIINYVIKDKPEILAVIGHNASNVSNDLIEIYQKNKMLMISPTSFALDFDKIEKNKNGGKNFVYSLAFDVSHLITKLFEKIPIVGDKKILLCYDSNAHDQVRFKNLSHTSQYKNAFSDIDCDFHKPDPIPGILTDQNIRTNGISSLILAPHVNTIHDAINMAMENKNIKPKLKLYASPTLYNQNTLLLGGEAVEDMILPVYWHASSHNNDVNKNFINKANELWRSMNGVTWRTALAYDATQLVINGIKQLGKLGNSVDRDNLQHIISNPNNKMLGITGEIEFDKKNGERLNSSAYLVEVKKEDNTYKFVPLN
;
A
#
# COMPACT_ATOMS: atom_id res chain seq x y z
N MET A 1 5.47 14.02 40.48
CA MET A 1 5.18 13.65 39.09
C MET A 1 6.15 14.41 38.20
N LYS A 2 6.88 13.69 37.35
CA LYS A 2 7.86 14.23 36.42
C LYS A 2 7.20 14.54 35.09
N ILE A 3 7.37 15.76 34.60
CA ILE A 3 6.68 16.26 33.41
C ILE A 3 7.72 16.74 32.41
N PHE A 4 7.66 16.24 31.20
CA PHE A 4 8.42 16.74 30.07
C PHE A 4 7.53 17.66 29.22
N ILE A 5 8.05 18.82 28.82
CA ILE A 5 7.35 19.75 27.93
C ILE A 5 8.05 19.78 26.57
N SER A 6 7.33 19.38 25.53
CA SER A 6 7.74 19.37 24.12
C SER A 6 7.09 20.54 23.37
N TYR A 7 7.90 21.34 22.68
CA TYR A 7 7.48 22.60 22.06
C TYR A 7 8.44 23.03 20.93
N SER A 8 8.02 23.97 20.08
CA SER A 8 8.95 24.60 19.12
C SER A 8 9.70 25.76 19.79
N SER A 9 10.99 25.92 19.47
CA SER A 9 11.85 26.99 20.02
C SER A 9 11.28 28.40 19.82
N LYS A 10 10.39 28.58 18.84
CA LYS A 10 9.66 29.84 18.59
C LYS A 10 8.61 30.19 19.66
N GLN A 11 8.18 29.24 20.50
CA GLN A 11 7.19 29.45 21.58
C GLN A 11 7.81 29.68 22.98
N THR A 12 9.04 30.18 23.05
CA THR A 12 9.80 30.27 24.32
C THR A 12 9.04 31.03 25.42
N GLN A 13 8.33 32.13 25.10
CA GLN A 13 7.71 32.99 26.12
C GLN A 13 6.51 32.34 26.85
N ILE A 14 5.64 31.63 26.14
CA ILE A 14 4.47 30.95 26.73
C ILE A 14 4.87 29.69 27.50
N ILE A 15 5.96 29.03 27.07
CA ILE A 15 6.48 27.82 27.72
C ILE A 15 7.11 28.13 29.06
N TRP A 16 7.80 29.27 29.22
CA TRP A 16 8.29 29.70 30.54
C TRP A 16 7.14 29.96 31.53
N GLN A 17 6.01 30.50 31.06
CA GLN A 17 4.82 30.68 31.91
C GLN A 17 4.22 29.35 32.35
N ILE A 18 4.14 28.36 31.45
CA ILE A 18 3.67 27.00 31.76
C ILE A 18 4.64 26.32 32.75
N TYR A 19 5.94 26.46 32.51
CA TYR A 19 7.01 25.91 33.35
C TYR A 19 6.94 26.44 34.78
N ASP A 20 6.95 27.77 34.95
CA ASP A 20 6.90 28.43 36.26
C ASP A 20 5.63 28.07 37.03
N LEU A 21 4.49 28.00 36.33
CA LEU A 21 3.20 27.66 36.92
C LEU A 21 3.18 26.21 37.42
N LEU A 22 3.71 25.25 36.64
CA LEU A 22 3.81 23.85 37.05
C LEU A 22 4.81 23.66 38.20
N LYS A 23 5.95 24.37 38.19
CA LYS A 23 6.92 24.37 39.30
C LYS A 23 6.35 24.95 40.59
N LYS A 24 5.62 26.07 40.50
CA LYS A 24 4.93 26.70 41.65
C LYS A 24 3.87 25.77 42.27
N ASN A 25 3.30 24.85 41.49
CA ASN A 25 2.39 23.80 41.97
C ASN A 25 3.12 22.49 42.35
N HIS A 26 4.43 22.54 42.58
CA HIS A 26 5.27 21.43 43.08
C HIS A 26 5.43 20.22 42.13
N TYR A 27 5.34 20.42 40.81
CA TYR A 27 5.69 19.40 39.81
C TYR A 27 7.18 19.44 39.44
N ASP A 28 7.79 18.28 39.17
CA ASP A 28 9.18 18.22 38.67
C ASP A 28 9.17 18.31 37.15
N VAL A 29 9.39 19.51 36.63
CA VAL A 29 9.32 19.79 35.19
C VAL A 29 10.71 19.73 34.59
N PHE A 30 10.84 19.05 33.46
CA PHE A 30 12.01 19.06 32.59
C PHE A 30 11.74 20.01 31.41
N LEU A 31 12.58 21.02 31.27
CA LEU A 31 12.63 21.94 30.14
C LEU A 31 14.06 21.95 29.58
N ASP A 32 14.20 21.68 28.29
CA ASP A 32 15.46 21.51 27.57
C ASP A 32 16.44 22.69 27.76
N LYS A 33 15.94 23.93 27.78
CA LYS A 33 16.73 25.15 27.94
C LYS A 33 17.30 25.40 29.35
N GLU A 34 16.85 24.66 30.37
CA GLU A 34 17.26 24.88 31.76
C GLU A 34 18.06 23.70 32.35
N LYS A 35 17.75 22.46 31.95
CA LYS A 35 18.35 21.26 32.55
C LYS A 35 19.48 20.63 31.73
N LEU A 36 19.83 21.16 30.57
CA LEU A 36 20.94 20.66 29.75
C LEU A 36 22.21 21.50 29.97
N GLU A 37 23.27 20.83 30.42
CA GLU A 37 24.59 21.44 30.58
C GLU A 37 25.33 21.58 29.23
N LEU A 38 26.13 22.64 29.09
CA LEU A 38 26.92 22.88 27.89
C LEU A 38 27.89 21.71 27.62
N GLY A 39 27.73 21.05 26.47
CA GLY A 39 28.61 19.96 26.00
C GLY A 39 28.03 18.54 26.04
N GLN A 40 26.78 18.34 26.48
CA GLN A 40 26.13 17.02 26.49
C GLN A 40 25.44 16.68 25.15
N LYS A 41 25.32 15.38 24.83
CA LYS A 41 24.60 14.88 23.65
C LYS A 41 23.09 15.04 23.84
N PHE A 42 22.53 16.01 23.13
CA PHE A 42 21.15 16.46 23.24
C PHE A 42 20.09 15.35 23.08
N PRO A 43 20.12 14.45 22.07
CA PRO A 43 19.05 13.46 21.88
C PRO A 43 19.01 12.37 22.96
N ASP A 44 20.17 11.91 23.43
CA ASP A 44 20.27 10.88 24.47
C ASP A 44 19.68 11.38 25.79
N GLN A 45 19.91 12.67 26.11
CA GLN A 45 19.37 13.31 27.31
C GLN A 45 17.86 13.54 27.21
N LEU A 46 17.34 13.91 26.03
CA LEU A 46 15.89 14.04 25.82
C LEU A 46 15.20 12.66 25.90
N GLU A 47 15.77 11.63 25.29
CA GLU A 47 15.23 10.27 25.35
C GLU A 47 15.23 9.74 26.81
N GLU A 48 16.32 9.93 27.54
CA GLU A 48 16.40 9.52 28.96
C GLU A 48 15.48 10.36 29.85
N ALA A 49 15.33 11.66 29.59
CA ALA A 49 14.40 12.53 30.31
C ALA A 49 12.93 12.15 30.04
N ILE A 50 12.56 11.82 28.80
CA ILE A 50 11.21 11.35 28.45
C ILE A 50 10.95 9.99 29.08
N LYS A 51 11.90 9.06 29.00
CA LYS A 51 11.81 7.73 29.60
C LYS A 51 11.52 7.78 31.12
N HIS A 52 12.15 8.71 31.84
CA HIS A 52 11.92 8.92 33.28
C HIS A 52 10.79 9.90 33.62
N SER A 53 10.10 10.45 32.62
CA SER A 53 8.95 11.32 32.84
C SER A 53 7.66 10.50 32.98
N ASP A 54 6.75 10.99 33.82
CA ASP A 54 5.43 10.39 34.02
C ASP A 54 4.42 10.92 32.99
N ARG A 55 4.67 12.12 32.46
CA ARG A 55 3.84 12.85 31.49
C ARG A 55 4.69 13.57 30.46
N LEU A 56 4.22 13.58 29.21
CA LEU A 56 4.74 14.36 28.11
C LEU A 56 3.65 15.33 27.63
N ILE A 57 3.87 16.63 27.81
CA ILE A 57 2.99 17.68 27.31
C ILE A 57 3.55 18.14 25.98
N ILE A 58 2.72 18.15 24.93
CA ILE A 58 3.15 18.52 23.58
C ILE A 58 2.36 19.74 23.12
N LEU A 59 3.04 20.85 22.88
CA LEU A 59 2.39 22.03 22.29
C LEU A 59 2.37 21.89 20.76
N ILE A 60 1.18 21.73 20.19
CA ILE A 60 0.92 21.59 18.76
C ILE A 60 0.66 22.97 18.14
N THR A 61 1.51 23.33 17.19
CA THR A 61 1.56 24.58 16.43
C THR A 61 2.09 24.28 15.03
N PRO A 62 1.93 25.16 14.02
CA PRO A 62 2.42 24.89 12.67
C PRO A 62 3.92 24.58 12.63
N ASP A 63 4.70 25.28 13.46
CA ASP A 63 6.14 25.06 13.59
C ASP A 63 6.47 23.74 14.30
N SER A 64 5.70 23.35 15.33
CA SER A 64 5.99 22.15 16.11
C SER A 64 5.53 20.86 15.45
N VAL A 65 4.65 20.91 14.44
CA VAL A 65 4.26 19.73 13.65
C VAL A 65 4.78 19.74 12.21
N SER A 66 5.57 20.75 11.83
CA SER A 66 6.31 20.70 10.56
C SER A 66 7.13 19.40 10.48
N GLU A 67 7.30 18.82 9.28
CA GLU A 67 8.01 17.53 9.03
C GLU A 67 9.42 17.48 9.64
N ASN A 68 9.90 18.65 10.02
CA ASN A 68 11.23 18.96 10.44
C ASN A 68 11.35 19.17 11.98
N SER A 69 10.23 19.33 12.69
CA SER A 69 10.22 19.62 14.12
C SER A 69 10.81 18.50 15.00
N TRP A 70 11.59 18.88 16.02
CA TRP A 70 12.11 17.93 17.03
C TRP A 70 11.01 17.25 17.85
N VAL A 71 9.82 17.85 17.90
CA VAL A 71 8.65 17.29 18.57
C VAL A 71 8.27 15.91 18.03
N HIS A 72 8.48 15.65 16.73
CA HIS A 72 8.26 14.32 16.14
C HIS A 72 9.17 13.26 16.78
N LYS A 73 10.46 13.57 16.98
CA LYS A 73 11.42 12.66 17.61
C LYS A 73 11.11 12.44 19.10
N GLU A 74 10.64 13.46 19.81
CA GLU A 74 10.23 13.34 21.21
C GLU A 74 8.98 12.45 21.38
N ILE A 75 8.03 12.53 20.43
CA ILE A 75 6.89 11.63 20.34
C ILE A 75 7.36 10.18 20.07
N GLU A 76 8.26 9.99 19.13
CA GLU A 76 8.84 8.67 18.83
C GLU A 76 9.54 8.05 20.04
N PHE A 77 10.31 8.84 20.80
CA PHE A 77 10.94 8.38 22.04
C PHE A 77 9.90 7.98 23.10
N ALA A 78 8.82 8.74 23.24
CA ALA A 78 7.73 8.38 24.16
C ALA A 78 7.07 7.07 23.74
N ILE A 79 6.76 6.88 22.46
CA ILE A 79 6.16 5.64 21.93
C ILE A 79 7.08 4.44 22.11
N LYS A 80 8.38 4.63 21.85
CA LYS A 80 9.40 3.59 21.96
C LYS A 80 9.54 3.06 23.40
N HIS A 81 9.49 3.94 24.40
CA HIS A 81 9.76 3.56 25.80
C HIS A 81 8.51 3.28 26.62
N TRP A 82 7.36 3.87 26.27
CA TRP A 82 6.13 3.69 27.03
C TRP A 82 5.24 2.62 26.38
N LYS A 83 5.20 1.45 27.02
CA LYS A 83 4.32 0.32 26.64
C LYS A 83 2.83 0.69 26.56
N ASN A 84 2.42 1.78 27.19
CA ASN A 84 1.07 2.33 27.12
C ASN A 84 1.14 3.87 27.11
N LEU A 85 0.61 4.49 26.06
CA LEU A 85 0.57 5.94 25.86
C LEU A 85 -0.62 6.60 26.57
N ASP A 86 -1.61 5.81 26.98
CA ASP A 86 -2.83 6.28 27.62
C ASP A 86 -2.50 7.08 28.88
N ASN A 87 -3.00 8.31 28.90
CA ASN A 87 -2.85 9.28 29.96
C ASN A 87 -1.42 9.80 30.15
N ARG A 88 -0.43 9.36 29.35
CA ARG A 88 0.95 9.83 29.46
C ARG A 88 1.26 11.00 28.53
N ILE A 89 0.66 11.04 27.35
CA ILE A 89 0.83 12.14 26.39
C ILE A 89 -0.37 13.09 26.49
N ILE A 90 -0.10 14.40 26.60
CA ILE A 90 -1.10 15.46 26.60
C ILE A 90 -0.80 16.38 25.42
N PRO A 91 -1.41 16.14 24.24
CA PRO A 91 -1.28 17.04 23.11
C PRO A 91 -2.14 18.28 23.36
N VAL A 92 -1.59 19.47 23.16
CA VAL A 92 -2.23 20.75 23.47
C VAL A 92 -2.20 21.63 22.21
N ILE A 93 -3.36 22.10 21.76
CA ILE A 93 -3.48 23.06 20.66
C ILE A 93 -3.96 24.39 21.23
N ASP A 94 -3.23 25.46 20.92
CA ASP A 94 -3.74 26.82 21.08
C ASP A 94 -4.60 27.16 19.84
N LYS A 95 -5.90 27.36 20.02
CA LYS A 95 -6.83 27.62 18.90
C LYS A 95 -6.55 28.92 18.15
N ASN A 96 -5.69 29.79 18.67
CA ASN A 96 -5.23 30.97 17.96
C ASN A 96 -4.20 30.64 16.85
N ASN A 97 -3.74 29.38 16.76
CA ASN A 97 -2.84 28.92 15.71
C ASN A 97 -3.55 27.98 14.73
N ASP A 98 -3.51 28.30 13.44
CA ASP A 98 -4.14 27.52 12.38
C ASP A 98 -3.26 26.34 11.96
N VAL A 99 -3.51 25.16 12.54
CA VAL A 99 -2.72 23.94 12.29
C VAL A 99 -3.50 23.00 11.37
N GLN A 100 -2.98 22.76 10.17
CA GLN A 100 -3.58 21.80 9.25
C GLN A 100 -3.49 20.39 9.83
N GLU A 101 -4.64 19.72 9.93
CA GLU A 101 -4.76 18.44 10.65
C GLU A 101 -3.90 17.32 10.04
N ILE A 102 -3.59 17.42 8.74
CA ILE A 102 -2.73 16.48 8.02
C ILE A 102 -1.26 16.54 8.45
N LEU A 103 -0.82 17.64 9.08
CA LEU A 103 0.56 17.83 9.54
C LEU A 103 0.78 17.27 10.96
N ILE A 104 -0.29 17.01 11.72
CA ILE A 104 -0.17 16.43 13.06
C ILE A 104 0.22 14.95 12.92
N PRO A 105 1.31 14.49 13.56
CA PRO A 105 1.77 13.11 13.43
C PRO A 105 0.67 12.11 13.79
N GLU A 106 0.50 11.10 12.93
CA GLU A 106 -0.59 10.12 13.00
C GLU A 106 -0.67 9.43 14.37
N SER A 107 0.48 9.18 14.99
CA SER A 107 0.63 8.53 16.29
C SER A 107 -0.02 9.28 17.46
N ILE A 108 -0.13 10.61 17.37
CA ILE A 108 -0.82 11.44 18.38
C ILE A 108 -2.10 12.07 17.83
N ARG A 109 -2.38 11.90 16.52
CA ARG A 109 -3.58 12.42 15.86
C ARG A 109 -4.86 11.85 16.45
N PHE A 110 -4.81 10.62 16.95
CA PHE A 110 -5.93 9.93 17.59
C PHE A 110 -5.95 10.05 19.12
N ILE A 111 -4.98 10.75 19.73
CA ILE A 111 -5.00 11.07 21.16
C ILE A 111 -5.87 12.31 21.36
N GLN A 112 -6.75 12.26 22.37
CA GLN A 112 -7.60 13.40 22.71
C GLN A 112 -6.73 14.60 23.11
N ARG A 113 -6.92 15.72 22.40
CA ARG A 113 -6.11 16.94 22.56
C ARG A 113 -6.81 17.91 23.50
N LEU A 114 -6.01 18.65 24.27
CA LEU A 114 -6.47 19.83 24.98
C LEU A 114 -6.47 21.00 24.00
N GLU A 115 -7.64 21.38 23.51
CA GLU A 115 -7.79 22.60 22.73
C GLU A 115 -8.11 23.75 23.68
N CYS A 116 -7.27 24.78 23.68
CA CYS A 116 -7.38 25.90 24.60
C CYS A 116 -7.63 27.21 23.83
N ASP A 117 -8.64 27.93 24.29
CA ASP A 117 -9.15 29.13 23.63
C ASP A 117 -8.77 30.39 24.43
N LYS A 118 -8.48 30.25 25.74
CA LYS A 118 -8.07 31.29 26.69
C LYS A 118 -7.26 30.71 27.86
N ASP A 119 -6.17 31.41 28.24
CA ASP A 119 -5.25 31.09 29.36
C ASP A 119 -4.67 29.65 29.33
N LEU A 120 -3.82 29.42 28.32
CA LEU A 120 -3.15 28.15 28.05
C LEU A 120 -2.38 27.56 29.26
N PRO A 121 -1.62 28.34 30.05
CA PRO A 121 -0.96 27.83 31.25
C PRO A 121 -1.93 27.23 32.28
N ALA A 122 -3.05 27.90 32.56
CA ALA A 122 -4.03 27.42 33.52
C ALA A 122 -4.70 26.11 33.05
N ALA A 123 -5.06 26.03 31.77
CA ALA A 123 -5.67 24.83 31.19
C ALA A 123 -4.74 23.60 31.23
N ILE A 124 -3.44 23.82 30.98
CA ILE A 124 -2.42 22.76 31.10
C ILE A 124 -2.28 22.30 32.56
N LEU A 125 -2.24 23.23 33.52
CA LEU A 125 -2.17 22.88 34.94
C LEU A 125 -3.36 22.01 35.39
N ASP A 126 -4.57 22.34 34.93
CA ASP A 126 -5.77 21.56 35.24
C ASP A 126 -5.74 20.17 34.60
N ALA A 127 -5.29 20.07 33.34
CA ALA A 127 -5.12 18.79 32.66
C ALA A 127 -4.08 17.89 33.37
N VAL A 128 -3.01 18.48 33.90
CA VAL A 128 -1.98 17.79 34.68
C VAL A 128 -2.49 17.34 36.05
N LYS A 129 -3.37 18.11 36.71
CA LYS A 129 -3.96 17.76 38.01
C LYS A 129 -4.95 16.59 37.94
N GLN A 130 -5.61 16.40 36.81
CA GLN A 130 -6.61 15.34 36.64
C GLN A 130 -5.93 13.98 36.33
N LYS A 131 -6.06 12.99 37.25
CA LYS A 131 -5.69 11.59 36.97
C LYS A 131 -6.75 10.96 36.07
N TRP A 132 -6.49 10.86 34.77
CA TRP A 132 -7.36 10.16 33.83
C TRP A 132 -7.28 8.63 34.03
N PRO A 133 -8.42 7.90 34.20
CA PRO A 133 -8.42 6.43 34.21
C PRO A 133 -9.33 5.81 33.14
N ILE A 134 -8.91 4.66 32.60
CA ILE A 134 -9.77 3.71 31.87
C ILE A 134 -10.83 3.17 32.85
N LEU A 135 -12.09 3.38 32.49
CA LEU A 135 -13.34 2.80 33.04
C LEU A 135 -13.35 2.40 34.53
N LYS A 136 -13.72 3.36 35.38
CA LYS A 136 -14.56 3.11 36.56
C LYS A 136 -15.85 3.89 36.42
N ILE A 137 -16.98 3.18 36.37
CA ILE A 137 -18.25 3.73 36.83
C ILE A 137 -18.04 4.00 38.32
N ILE A 138 -18.03 5.27 38.71
CA ILE A 138 -18.34 5.68 40.08
C ILE A 138 -19.68 6.40 39.99
N ASN A 139 -20.70 5.76 40.56
CA ASN A 139 -21.88 6.42 41.07
C ASN A 139 -21.44 7.53 42.02
N TYR A 140 -21.73 8.78 41.68
CA TYR A 140 -22.12 9.75 42.70
C TYR A 140 -23.62 9.53 42.92
N GLU A 141 -23.98 8.83 44.00
CA GLU A 141 -25.35 8.86 44.48
C GLU A 141 -25.58 10.10 45.34
N ASN A 142 -26.76 10.67 45.11
CA ASN A 142 -27.40 11.86 45.68
C ASN A 142 -26.84 13.24 45.28
N PRO A 143 -27.60 13.95 44.43
CA PRO A 143 -27.92 15.34 44.66
C PRO A 143 -29.39 15.44 45.10
N THR A 144 -29.61 15.85 46.35
CA THR A 144 -30.68 16.84 46.55
C THR A 144 -30.09 18.23 46.32
N PRO A 145 -30.93 19.17 45.87
CA PRO A 145 -30.78 19.81 44.57
C PRO A 145 -29.96 21.09 44.65
N GLU A 146 -29.21 21.39 43.59
CA GLU A 146 -29.29 22.64 42.79
C GLU A 146 -28.07 22.81 41.86
N LEU A 147 -28.32 23.52 40.75
CA LEU A 147 -27.36 24.25 39.87
C LEU A 147 -26.61 23.50 38.74
N LYS A 148 -27.11 23.75 37.52
CA LYS A 148 -26.44 24.27 36.30
C LYS A 148 -25.06 23.72 35.86
N SER A 149 -25.00 23.09 34.68
CA SER A 149 -24.34 23.59 33.43
C SER A 149 -23.95 22.48 32.43
N ASN A 150 -24.17 22.77 31.14
CA ASN A 150 -24.02 21.90 29.98
C ASN A 150 -22.54 21.68 29.55
N LYS A 151 -22.13 20.42 29.38
CA LYS A 151 -21.10 19.99 28.42
C LYS A 151 -21.57 18.71 27.72
N ALA A 152 -21.63 18.73 26.38
CA ALA A 152 -22.21 17.68 25.55
C ALA A 152 -21.48 16.32 25.70
N ARG A 153 -22.21 15.28 26.14
CA ARG A 153 -21.74 13.88 26.16
C ARG A 153 -21.63 13.34 24.73
N LYS A 154 -20.51 12.69 24.38
CA LYS A 154 -20.35 11.94 23.13
C LYS A 154 -21.32 10.74 23.12
N VAL A 155 -22.24 10.74 22.16
CA VAL A 155 -23.35 9.77 22.01
C VAL A 155 -22.83 8.50 21.31
N VAL A 156 -22.97 7.32 21.93
CA VAL A 156 -22.53 6.02 21.39
C VAL A 156 -23.75 5.24 20.86
N ASN A 157 -23.65 4.70 19.64
CA ASN A 157 -24.72 3.92 19.01
C ASN A 157 -24.84 2.52 19.64
N PRO A 158 -26.01 2.13 20.20
CA PRO A 158 -26.18 0.84 20.87
C PRO A 158 -26.45 -0.34 19.93
N TYR A 159 -26.71 -0.06 18.65
CA TYR A 159 -26.99 -1.07 17.61
C TYR A 159 -25.73 -1.32 16.78
N LEU A 160 -25.45 -2.58 16.43
CA LEU A 160 -24.15 -2.97 15.83
C LEU A 160 -24.20 -3.15 14.30
N ASN A 161 -25.21 -2.57 13.63
CA ASN A 161 -25.42 -2.74 12.18
C ASN A 161 -25.53 -4.24 11.84
N LEU A 162 -24.83 -4.75 10.82
CA LEU A 162 -24.87 -6.15 10.39
C LEU A 162 -23.83 -7.04 11.11
N SER A 163 -23.12 -6.52 12.10
CA SER A 163 -22.18 -7.29 12.93
C SER A 163 -22.93 -8.09 14.01
N HIS A 164 -22.35 -9.21 14.44
CA HIS A 164 -22.89 -9.97 15.58
C HIS A 164 -22.49 -9.34 16.91
N TYR A 165 -23.27 -9.61 17.96
CA TYR A 165 -22.94 -9.19 19.32
C TYR A 165 -21.93 -10.18 19.93
N GLY A 166 -20.81 -9.66 20.43
CA GLY A 166 -19.78 -10.41 21.16
C GLY A 166 -20.01 -10.41 22.68
N PRO A 167 -19.16 -11.14 23.45
CA PRO A 167 -19.26 -11.18 24.92
C PRO A 167 -19.21 -9.78 25.57
N GLU A 168 -18.47 -8.84 24.99
CA GLU A 168 -18.36 -7.45 25.43
C GLU A 168 -19.66 -6.66 25.29
N ASN A 169 -20.54 -7.08 24.38
CA ASN A 169 -21.81 -6.43 24.09
C ASN A 169 -22.97 -6.97 24.93
N LYS A 170 -22.73 -7.82 25.93
CA LYS A 170 -23.76 -8.41 26.79
C LYS A 170 -24.79 -7.38 27.28
N LYS A 171 -24.32 -6.20 27.70
CA LYS A 171 -25.18 -5.12 28.24
C LYS A 171 -26.09 -4.46 27.20
N LEU A 172 -25.88 -4.75 25.91
CA LEU A 172 -26.64 -4.23 24.79
C LEU A 172 -27.43 -5.34 24.08
N PHE A 173 -27.37 -6.59 24.54
CA PHE A 173 -28.03 -7.74 23.92
C PHE A 173 -29.25 -8.18 24.73
N PHE A 174 -30.44 -8.02 24.16
CA PHE A 174 -31.73 -8.25 24.84
C PHE A 174 -32.71 -9.05 23.95
N GLY A 175 -33.83 -9.51 24.53
CA GLY A 175 -34.93 -10.16 23.81
C GLY A 175 -34.68 -11.63 23.47
N ARG A 176 -33.67 -12.26 24.07
CA ARG A 176 -33.29 -13.68 23.87
C ARG A 176 -33.10 -14.46 25.17
N GLU A 177 -33.45 -13.87 26.30
CA GLU A 177 -33.20 -14.36 27.64
C GLU A 177 -33.82 -15.75 27.87
N ASP A 178 -35.09 -15.95 27.49
CA ASP A 178 -35.79 -17.24 27.63
C ASP A 178 -35.08 -18.39 26.91
N PHE A 179 -34.62 -18.14 25.68
CA PHE A 179 -33.90 -19.15 24.90
C PHE A 179 -32.51 -19.41 25.48
N ILE A 180 -31.78 -18.37 25.87
CA ILE A 180 -30.46 -18.49 26.50
C ILE A 180 -30.55 -19.33 27.77
N ASP A 181 -31.52 -19.04 28.65
CA ASP A 181 -31.72 -19.80 29.89
C ASP A 181 -32.09 -21.26 29.61
N LYS A 182 -32.89 -21.54 28.57
CA LYS A 182 -33.18 -22.92 28.14
C LYS A 182 -31.91 -23.67 27.73
N ILE A 183 -31.01 -23.02 26.98
CA ILE A 183 -29.74 -23.64 26.56
C ILE A 183 -28.80 -23.82 27.76
N ILE A 184 -28.72 -22.85 28.66
CA ILE A 184 -27.90 -22.96 29.88
C ILE A 184 -28.36 -24.14 30.73
N LYS A 185 -29.67 -24.31 30.96
CA LYS A 185 -30.22 -25.47 31.69
C LYS A 185 -29.83 -26.79 31.01
N ARG A 186 -29.87 -26.84 29.67
CA ARG A 186 -29.46 -28.03 28.91
C ARG A 186 -27.96 -28.36 29.11
N ILE A 187 -27.10 -27.35 29.08
CA ILE A 187 -25.64 -27.52 29.21
C ILE A 187 -25.27 -27.86 30.66
N VAL A 188 -25.77 -27.09 31.62
CA VAL A 188 -25.38 -27.17 33.04
C VAL A 188 -26.13 -28.28 33.77
N ASP A 189 -27.47 -28.26 33.73
CA ASP A 189 -28.30 -29.13 34.56
C ASP A 189 -28.38 -30.55 33.98
N HIS A 190 -28.56 -30.65 32.65
CA HIS A 190 -28.65 -31.94 31.97
C HIS A 190 -27.28 -32.50 31.55
N LYS A 191 -26.18 -31.78 31.84
CA LYS A 191 -24.79 -32.15 31.52
C LYS A 191 -24.59 -32.60 30.07
N LYS A 192 -25.33 -32.01 29.12
CA LYS A 192 -25.23 -32.37 27.71
C LYS A 192 -23.94 -31.78 27.12
N THR A 193 -22.99 -32.64 26.76
CA THR A 193 -21.69 -32.23 26.19
C THR A 193 -21.76 -31.77 24.73
N LEU A 194 -22.92 -31.93 24.07
CA LEU A 194 -23.17 -31.40 22.73
C LEU A 194 -24.48 -30.63 22.73
N THR A 195 -24.45 -29.40 22.23
CA THR A 195 -25.63 -28.59 21.92
C THR A 195 -25.50 -28.04 20.51
N VAL A 196 -26.52 -28.26 19.68
CA VAL A 196 -26.54 -27.80 18.29
C VAL A 196 -27.63 -26.75 18.15
N ILE A 197 -27.27 -25.51 17.86
CA ILE A 197 -28.20 -24.41 17.67
C ILE A 197 -28.47 -24.26 16.17
N THR A 198 -29.69 -24.58 15.76
CA THR A 198 -30.13 -24.44 14.38
C THR A 198 -31.04 -23.24 14.23
N GLY A 199 -31.05 -22.66 13.04
CA GLY A 199 -31.97 -21.58 12.70
C GLY A 199 -31.60 -20.94 11.37
N PRO A 200 -32.52 -20.20 10.74
CA PRO A 200 -32.25 -19.54 9.47
C PRO A 200 -31.05 -18.57 9.52
N SER A 201 -30.54 -18.21 8.34
CA SER A 201 -29.53 -17.14 8.20
C SER A 201 -30.07 -15.81 8.74
N GLY A 202 -29.24 -15.05 9.49
CA GLY A 202 -29.64 -13.77 10.08
C GLY A 202 -30.54 -13.83 11.33
N SER A 203 -30.80 -15.02 11.89
CA SER A 203 -31.67 -15.18 13.08
C SER A 203 -31.01 -14.82 14.44
N GLY A 204 -29.71 -14.54 14.43
CA GLY A 204 -28.94 -14.14 15.62
C GLY A 204 -28.22 -15.29 16.37
N LYS A 205 -27.99 -16.44 15.73
CA LYS A 205 -27.33 -17.61 16.36
C LYS A 205 -25.98 -17.26 17.01
N SER A 206 -25.08 -16.63 16.26
CA SER A 206 -23.76 -16.22 16.76
C SER A 206 -23.87 -15.27 17.97
N SER A 207 -24.75 -14.26 17.88
CA SER A 207 -25.03 -13.33 19.00
C SER A 207 -25.58 -14.04 20.24
N VAL A 208 -26.50 -15.00 20.07
CA VAL A 208 -27.04 -15.80 21.19
C VAL A 208 -25.95 -16.59 21.89
N VAL A 209 -25.01 -17.16 21.15
CA VAL A 209 -23.90 -17.91 21.74
C VAL A 209 -22.91 -16.97 22.42
N LEU A 210 -22.43 -15.96 21.71
CA LEU A 210 -21.31 -15.11 22.13
C LEU A 210 -21.70 -14.03 23.14
N ALA A 211 -22.81 -13.31 22.92
CA ALA A 211 -23.28 -12.27 23.84
C ALA A 211 -24.30 -12.77 24.88
N GLY A 212 -24.88 -13.95 24.65
CA GLY A 212 -25.86 -14.57 25.55
C GLY A 212 -25.27 -15.67 26.42
N ILE A 213 -25.02 -16.83 25.83
CA ILE A 213 -24.65 -18.08 26.53
C ILE A 213 -23.30 -17.93 27.25
N VAL A 214 -22.25 -17.52 26.53
CA VAL A 214 -20.88 -17.38 27.08
C VAL A 214 -20.87 -16.50 28.34
N PRO A 215 -21.31 -15.23 28.30
CA PRO A 215 -21.23 -14.37 29.47
C PRO A 215 -22.24 -14.73 30.56
N SER A 216 -23.30 -15.47 30.25
CA SER A 216 -24.24 -15.94 31.27
C SER A 216 -23.67 -17.10 32.10
N LEU A 217 -22.85 -17.96 31.48
CA LEU A 217 -22.11 -18.99 32.20
C LEU A 217 -20.96 -18.38 33.02
N SER A 218 -20.27 -17.39 32.47
CA SER A 218 -19.22 -16.65 33.20
C SER A 218 -19.77 -15.86 34.38
N ASP A 219 -20.96 -15.26 34.32
CA ASP A 219 -21.50 -14.51 35.47
C ASP A 219 -22.06 -15.42 36.57
N LYS A 220 -22.71 -16.53 36.21
CA LYS A 220 -23.31 -17.46 37.19
C LYS A 220 -22.27 -18.38 37.84
N GLN A 221 -21.15 -18.68 37.19
CA GLN A 221 -20.12 -19.63 37.64
C GLN A 221 -18.71 -19.28 37.12
N LYS A 222 -18.27 -18.04 37.33
CA LYS A 222 -17.05 -17.43 36.75
C LYS A 222 -15.78 -18.27 36.82
N ASP A 223 -15.57 -18.99 37.92
CA ASP A 223 -14.35 -19.78 38.13
C ASP A 223 -14.45 -21.22 37.59
N LYS A 224 -15.60 -21.61 37.02
CA LYS A 224 -15.89 -22.98 36.55
C LYS A 224 -16.00 -23.12 35.04
N TRP A 225 -15.97 -22.04 34.24
CA TRP A 225 -16.14 -22.13 32.78
C TRP A 225 -15.06 -21.36 32.04
N GLN A 226 -14.35 -22.06 31.17
CA GLN A 226 -13.49 -21.51 30.12
C GLN A 226 -14.16 -21.73 28.76
N PHE A 227 -13.85 -20.89 27.78
CA PHE A 227 -14.34 -21.07 26.43
C PHE A 227 -13.27 -20.83 25.38
N THR A 228 -13.40 -21.53 24.26
CA THR A 228 -12.67 -21.28 23.02
C THR A 228 -13.65 -21.28 21.86
N TYR A 229 -13.31 -20.57 20.79
CA TYR A 229 -14.21 -20.26 19.69
C TYR A 229 -13.45 -20.34 18.37
N PHE A 230 -14.06 -20.96 17.37
CA PHE A 230 -13.63 -20.83 15.98
C PHE A 230 -14.81 -20.95 15.00
N ARG A 231 -14.58 -20.51 13.77
CA ARG A 231 -15.47 -20.68 12.62
C ARG A 231 -14.66 -21.35 11.51
N PRO A 232 -15.10 -22.48 10.92
CA PRO A 232 -14.25 -23.29 10.04
C PRO A 232 -13.72 -22.58 8.78
N ARG A 233 -14.52 -21.68 8.17
CA ARG A 233 -14.19 -20.95 6.93
C ARG A 233 -13.58 -21.88 5.85
N ILE A 234 -12.51 -21.46 5.17
CA ILE A 234 -11.82 -22.22 4.12
C ILE A 234 -10.64 -23.08 4.64
N HIS A 235 -10.25 -22.95 5.91
CA HIS A 235 -9.12 -23.65 6.52
C HIS A 235 -9.50 -24.30 7.87
N PRO A 236 -10.39 -25.31 7.86
CA PRO A 236 -11.02 -25.81 9.08
C PRO A 236 -10.04 -26.38 10.11
N PHE A 237 -8.96 -27.05 9.66
CA PHE A 237 -7.91 -27.58 10.54
C PHE A 237 -7.04 -26.49 11.18
N LYS A 238 -6.76 -25.39 10.47
CA LYS A 238 -6.04 -24.24 11.04
C LYS A 238 -6.90 -23.55 12.10
N GLU A 239 -8.17 -23.32 11.81
CA GLU A 239 -9.11 -22.63 12.72
C GLU A 239 -9.32 -23.40 14.03
N ILE A 240 -9.52 -24.72 13.97
CA ILE A 240 -9.60 -25.54 15.19
C ILE A 240 -8.26 -25.56 15.94
N ALA A 241 -7.13 -25.61 15.22
CA ALA A 241 -5.82 -25.62 15.86
C ALA A 241 -5.51 -24.30 16.58
N TYR A 242 -5.82 -23.14 15.98
CA TYR A 242 -5.71 -21.84 16.66
C TYR A 242 -6.57 -21.75 17.92
N ALA A 243 -7.75 -22.38 17.92
CA ALA A 243 -8.63 -22.40 19.09
C ALA A 243 -8.14 -23.34 20.20
N LEU A 244 -7.46 -24.44 19.85
CA LEU A 244 -7.05 -25.48 20.80
C LEU A 244 -5.58 -25.38 21.25
N SER A 245 -4.69 -24.86 20.41
CA SER A 245 -3.25 -24.82 20.70
C SER A 245 -2.88 -24.09 22.01
N PRO A 246 -3.55 -22.98 22.41
CA PRO A 246 -3.25 -22.32 23.69
C PRO A 246 -3.60 -23.19 24.91
N LEU A 247 -4.42 -24.22 24.72
CA LEU A 247 -4.88 -25.14 25.77
C LEU A 247 -4.05 -26.43 25.83
N ILE A 248 -3.12 -26.63 24.88
CA ILE A 248 -2.29 -27.82 24.77
C ILE A 248 -0.83 -27.42 24.92
N GLU A 249 -0.18 -27.80 26.03
CA GLU A 249 1.20 -27.40 26.35
C GLU A 249 2.18 -27.67 25.20
N LYS A 250 2.09 -28.87 24.59
CA LYS A 250 2.88 -29.30 23.41
C LYS A 250 2.83 -28.31 22.25
N TYR A 251 1.70 -27.63 22.06
CA TYR A 251 1.42 -26.76 20.91
C TYR A 251 1.16 -25.30 21.29
N SER A 252 1.45 -24.90 22.52
CA SER A 252 1.17 -23.56 23.07
C SER A 252 1.64 -22.40 22.18
N ASN A 253 2.73 -22.60 21.42
CA ASN A 253 3.27 -21.62 20.47
C ASN A 253 3.30 -22.11 19.00
N SER A 254 2.69 -23.25 18.67
CA SER A 254 2.70 -23.81 17.31
C SER A 254 1.33 -24.36 16.86
N PRO A 255 0.37 -23.47 16.53
CA PRO A 255 -0.93 -23.89 16.01
C PRO A 255 -0.85 -24.57 14.63
N ILE A 256 0.21 -24.31 13.85
CA ILE A 256 0.38 -24.91 12.52
C ILE A 256 0.70 -26.41 12.64
N ASP A 257 1.58 -26.79 13.57
CA ASP A 257 1.94 -28.20 13.78
C ASP A 257 0.73 -29.02 14.24
N LEU A 258 -0.14 -28.43 15.07
CA LEU A 258 -1.39 -29.06 15.49
C LEU A 258 -2.37 -29.20 14.31
N ALA A 259 -2.46 -28.21 13.43
CA ALA A 259 -3.30 -28.30 12.23
C ALA A 259 -2.85 -29.45 11.32
N ASP A 260 -1.53 -29.56 11.07
CA ASP A 260 -0.93 -30.60 10.25
C ASP A 260 -1.12 -32.00 10.87
N GLU A 261 -0.98 -32.11 12.20
CA GLU A 261 -1.25 -33.35 12.93
C GLU A 261 -2.71 -33.77 12.80
N LEU A 262 -3.66 -32.86 13.07
CA LEU A 262 -5.10 -33.15 13.02
C LEU A 262 -5.56 -33.50 11.60
N GLN A 263 -4.97 -32.87 10.58
CA GLN A 263 -5.29 -33.16 9.19
C GLN A 263 -4.76 -34.53 8.75
N ARG A 264 -3.52 -34.87 9.14
CA ARG A 264 -2.88 -36.14 8.80
C ARG A 264 -3.44 -37.33 9.58
N ASP A 265 -3.75 -37.13 10.86
CA ASP A 265 -4.33 -38.13 11.74
C ASP A 265 -5.47 -37.53 12.58
N PRO A 266 -6.71 -37.55 12.08
CA PRO A 266 -7.89 -37.07 12.81
C PRO A 266 -8.10 -37.71 14.18
N LYS A 267 -7.53 -38.90 14.47
CA LYS A 267 -7.64 -39.55 15.78
C LYS A 267 -6.79 -38.89 16.85
N SER A 268 -5.74 -38.15 16.48
CA SER A 268 -4.92 -37.40 17.42
C SER A 268 -5.72 -36.40 18.27
N ILE A 269 -6.90 -35.96 17.81
CA ILE A 269 -7.81 -35.11 18.58
C ILE A 269 -8.21 -35.74 19.92
N GLU A 270 -8.29 -37.07 20.01
CA GLU A 270 -8.65 -37.75 21.27
C GLU A 270 -7.56 -37.55 22.34
N GLU A 271 -6.28 -37.66 21.94
CA GLU A 271 -5.13 -37.46 22.82
C GLU A 271 -4.95 -35.98 23.19
N ASN A 272 -5.19 -35.09 22.23
CA ASN A 272 -5.15 -33.65 22.45
C ASN A 272 -6.25 -33.19 23.42
N LEU A 273 -7.49 -33.68 23.28
CA LEU A 273 -8.57 -33.40 24.24
C LEU A 273 -8.32 -34.04 25.61
N LYS A 274 -7.69 -35.21 25.66
CA LYS A 274 -7.28 -35.82 26.93
C LYS A 274 -6.24 -34.94 27.64
N SER A 275 -5.28 -34.40 26.90
CA SER A 275 -4.26 -33.48 27.42
C SER A 275 -4.87 -32.18 27.96
N ILE A 276 -5.82 -31.59 27.22
CA ILE A 276 -6.60 -30.44 27.68
C ILE A 276 -7.36 -30.78 28.97
N ARG A 277 -8.02 -31.93 29.01
CA ARG A 277 -8.77 -32.38 30.19
C ARG A 277 -7.88 -32.52 31.42
N THR A 278 -6.64 -32.99 31.25
CA THR A 278 -5.67 -33.10 32.35
C THR A 278 -5.11 -31.75 32.80
N ALA A 279 -5.02 -30.77 31.89
CA ALA A 279 -4.51 -29.44 32.17
C ALA A 279 -5.53 -28.53 32.88
N ILE A 280 -6.82 -28.63 32.53
CA ILE A 280 -7.88 -27.86 33.21
C ILE A 280 -8.15 -28.39 34.62
N SER A 281 -8.48 -27.48 35.56
CA SER A 281 -8.72 -27.87 36.95
C SER A 281 -9.92 -28.81 37.09
N LYS A 282 -9.95 -29.66 38.13
CA LYS A 282 -11.02 -30.67 38.32
C LYS A 282 -12.44 -30.08 38.34
N ASP A 283 -12.57 -28.82 38.74
CA ASP A 283 -13.85 -28.11 38.82
C ASP A 283 -14.17 -27.24 37.61
N GLN A 284 -13.24 -27.07 36.67
CA GLN A 284 -13.42 -26.30 35.44
C GLN A 284 -14.06 -27.13 34.32
N ASN A 285 -14.89 -26.44 33.54
CA ASN A 285 -15.49 -26.91 32.29
C ASN A 285 -14.91 -26.10 31.13
N LEU A 286 -14.69 -26.73 29.99
CA LEU A 286 -14.29 -26.07 28.75
C LEU A 286 -15.44 -26.12 27.74
N MET A 287 -15.84 -24.97 27.22
CA MET A 287 -16.75 -24.86 26.10
C MET A 287 -16.00 -24.59 24.80
N ILE A 288 -16.17 -25.46 23.81
CA ILE A 288 -15.64 -25.30 22.45
C ILE A 288 -16.80 -24.90 21.55
N ILE A 289 -16.72 -23.69 21.00
CA ILE A 289 -17.76 -23.11 20.15
C ILE A 289 -17.33 -23.25 18.69
N ILE A 290 -18.19 -23.86 17.88
CA ILE A 290 -18.03 -24.00 16.43
C ILE A 290 -19.17 -23.22 15.78
N ASP A 291 -18.87 -22.00 15.36
CA ASP A 291 -19.88 -21.14 14.72
C ASP A 291 -19.91 -21.37 13.21
N GLN A 292 -21.11 -21.34 12.64
CA GLN A 292 -21.38 -21.53 11.21
C GLN A 292 -20.71 -22.80 10.66
N PHE A 293 -20.88 -23.91 11.36
CA PHE A 293 -20.30 -25.20 10.98
C PHE A 293 -20.70 -25.63 9.57
N ASP A 294 -21.89 -25.23 9.10
CA ASP A 294 -22.33 -25.56 7.75
C ASP A 294 -21.43 -25.03 6.63
N GLU A 295 -20.55 -24.06 6.90
CA GLU A 295 -19.58 -23.56 5.91
C GLU A 295 -18.69 -24.62 5.32
N ILE A 296 -18.39 -25.69 6.05
CA ILE A 296 -17.50 -26.73 5.53
C ILE A 296 -18.08 -27.44 4.31
N PHE A 297 -19.41 -27.39 4.14
CA PHE A 297 -20.12 -28.07 3.06
C PHE A 297 -20.32 -27.20 1.82
N TYR A 298 -20.24 -25.87 1.97
CA TYR A 298 -20.51 -24.92 0.88
C TYR A 298 -19.35 -23.98 0.56
N SER A 299 -18.32 -23.96 1.40
CA SER A 299 -17.05 -23.33 1.09
C SER A 299 -16.29 -24.18 0.08
N ASN A 300 -15.43 -23.56 -0.73
CA ASN A 300 -14.57 -24.26 -1.67
C ASN A 300 -13.45 -25.02 -0.93
N ILE A 301 -13.82 -26.06 -0.18
CA ILE A 301 -12.97 -27.00 0.55
C ILE A 301 -13.01 -28.34 -0.19
N GLU A 302 -11.89 -29.05 -0.23
CA GLU A 302 -11.83 -30.38 -0.84
C GLU A 302 -12.69 -31.40 -0.09
N ASP A 303 -13.34 -32.30 -0.84
CA ASP A 303 -14.19 -33.35 -0.29
C ASP A 303 -13.46 -34.25 0.72
N GLU A 304 -12.18 -34.54 0.48
CA GLU A 304 -11.32 -35.32 1.37
C GLU A 304 -11.04 -34.56 2.67
N THR A 305 -10.63 -33.29 2.56
CA THR A 305 -10.40 -32.40 3.71
C THR A 305 -11.67 -32.20 4.54
N CYS A 306 -12.82 -32.00 3.90
CA CYS A 306 -14.12 -31.91 4.57
C CYS A 306 -14.45 -33.22 5.30
N SER A 307 -14.27 -34.37 4.64
CA SER A 307 -14.56 -35.69 5.26
C SER A 307 -13.62 -35.98 6.44
N SER A 308 -12.34 -35.64 6.30
CA SER A 308 -11.34 -35.77 7.36
C SER A 308 -11.68 -34.89 8.56
N PHE A 309 -12.09 -33.64 8.32
CA PHE A 309 -12.50 -32.72 9.38
C PHE A 309 -13.79 -33.14 10.08
N VAL A 310 -14.79 -33.61 9.33
CA VAL A 310 -16.01 -34.21 9.88
C VAL A 310 -15.67 -35.38 10.80
N ASN A 311 -14.77 -36.27 10.37
CA ASN A 311 -14.32 -37.39 11.19
C ASN A 311 -13.61 -36.91 12.46
N CYS A 312 -12.71 -35.93 12.36
CA CYS A 312 -12.04 -35.29 13.50
C CYS A 312 -13.06 -34.75 14.51
N LEU A 313 -14.09 -34.04 14.05
CA LEU A 313 -15.13 -33.50 14.93
C LEU A 313 -15.96 -34.59 15.61
N LEU A 314 -16.33 -35.65 14.90
CA LEU A 314 -17.06 -36.77 15.48
C LEU A 314 -16.25 -37.48 16.59
N LEU A 315 -14.95 -37.68 16.36
CA LEU A 315 -14.01 -38.22 17.35
C LEU A 315 -13.90 -37.29 18.57
N ALA A 316 -13.84 -35.98 18.35
CA ALA A 316 -13.81 -34.97 19.40
C ALA A 316 -15.10 -35.00 20.27
N ILE A 317 -16.27 -35.00 19.62
CA ILE A 317 -17.58 -35.06 20.29
C ILE A 317 -17.70 -36.36 21.09
N ASN A 318 -17.33 -37.51 20.52
CA ASN A 318 -17.40 -38.78 21.22
C ASN A 318 -16.42 -38.85 22.41
N SER A 319 -15.22 -38.27 22.26
CA SER A 319 -14.24 -38.18 23.35
C SER A 319 -14.70 -37.29 24.49
N SER A 320 -15.40 -36.19 24.20
CA SER A 320 -15.97 -35.32 25.24
C SER A 320 -16.95 -36.04 26.17
N LYS A 321 -17.73 -36.99 25.62
CA LYS A 321 -18.65 -37.84 26.40
C LYS A 321 -17.88 -38.76 27.36
N LYS A 322 -16.69 -39.23 26.97
CA LYS A 322 -15.82 -40.11 27.78
C LYS A 322 -15.10 -39.33 28.88
N PHE A 323 -14.52 -38.18 28.56
CA PHE A 323 -13.68 -37.40 29.50
C PHE A 323 -14.47 -36.55 30.48
N GLY A 324 -15.70 -36.14 30.10
CA GLY A 324 -16.50 -35.17 30.83
C GLY A 324 -15.86 -33.77 30.84
N LYS A 325 -16.63 -32.76 31.24
CA LYS A 325 -16.17 -31.36 31.40
C LYS A 325 -15.79 -30.61 30.11
N ILE A 326 -15.80 -31.25 28.95
CA ILE A 326 -15.65 -30.60 27.65
C ILE A 326 -17.02 -30.56 26.96
N PHE A 327 -17.44 -29.38 26.52
CA PHE A 327 -18.76 -29.12 25.97
C PHE A 327 -18.63 -28.46 24.59
N PHE A 328 -19.38 -28.96 23.61
CA PHE A 328 -19.46 -28.40 22.27
C PHE A 328 -20.76 -27.62 22.08
N VAL A 329 -20.64 -26.39 21.58
CA VAL A 329 -21.78 -25.60 21.09
C VAL A 329 -21.54 -25.36 19.60
N ILE A 330 -22.40 -25.94 18.76
CA ILE A 330 -22.28 -25.84 17.31
C ILE A 330 -23.44 -25.03 16.77
N THR A 331 -23.19 -24.05 15.92
CA THR A 331 -24.25 -23.36 15.19
C THR A 331 -24.24 -23.77 13.72
N LEU A 332 -25.42 -23.96 13.13
CA LEU A 332 -25.54 -24.15 11.68
C LEU A 332 -26.91 -23.69 11.15
N LYS A 333 -27.01 -23.44 9.85
CA LYS A 333 -28.30 -23.20 9.19
C LYS A 333 -29.06 -24.52 9.03
N LYS A 334 -30.35 -24.53 9.36
CA LYS A 334 -31.16 -25.76 9.27
C LYS A 334 -31.27 -26.31 7.83
N SER A 335 -31.32 -25.42 6.85
CA SER A 335 -31.38 -25.76 5.42
C SER A 335 -30.05 -26.26 4.84
N SER A 336 -28.96 -26.22 5.63
CA SER A 336 -27.61 -26.55 5.18
C SER A 336 -27.25 -28.03 5.35
N LEU A 337 -28.17 -28.84 5.87
CA LEU A 337 -28.03 -30.29 5.87
C LEU A 337 -29.13 -30.81 4.96
N ASP A 338 -28.82 -30.94 3.68
CA ASP A 338 -29.71 -31.55 2.70
C ASP A 338 -29.50 -33.07 2.65
N ASP A 339 -30.35 -33.75 1.86
CA ASP A 339 -30.32 -35.20 1.70
C ASP A 339 -28.96 -35.73 1.22
N SER A 340 -28.20 -34.94 0.46
CA SER A 340 -26.88 -35.35 -0.02
C SER A 340 -25.85 -35.39 1.12
N ILE A 341 -25.87 -34.38 2.00
CA ILE A 341 -24.99 -34.32 3.17
C ILE A 341 -25.40 -35.41 4.18
N PHE A 342 -26.70 -35.66 4.33
CA PHE A 342 -27.20 -36.75 5.19
C PHE A 342 -26.71 -38.12 4.73
N LEU A 343 -26.76 -38.40 3.42
CA LEU A 343 -26.27 -39.65 2.86
C LEU A 343 -24.75 -39.80 3.01
N LYS A 344 -24.00 -38.69 2.91
CA LYS A 344 -22.54 -38.69 3.03
C LYS A 344 -22.04 -38.80 4.47
N TYR A 345 -22.76 -38.21 5.43
CA TYR A 345 -22.35 -38.13 6.85
C TYR A 345 -23.49 -38.49 7.83
N PRO A 346 -23.97 -39.75 7.85
CA PRO A 346 -25.11 -40.15 8.67
C PRO A 346 -24.87 -40.00 10.19
N GLU A 347 -23.63 -40.11 10.65
CA GLU A 347 -23.30 -39.96 12.07
C GLU A 347 -23.42 -38.52 12.57
N ILE A 348 -23.14 -37.52 11.71
CA ILE A 348 -23.39 -36.11 12.04
C ILE A 348 -24.88 -35.91 12.27
N TYR A 349 -25.71 -36.40 11.34
CA TYR A 349 -27.16 -36.24 11.44
C TYR A 349 -27.71 -36.79 12.75
N LYS A 350 -27.31 -38.01 13.11
CA LYS A 350 -27.73 -38.66 14.35
C LYS A 350 -27.31 -37.84 15.59
N ASN A 351 -26.03 -37.49 15.69
CA ASN A 351 -25.53 -36.72 16.85
C ASN A 351 -26.16 -35.32 16.91
N PHE A 352 -26.43 -34.68 15.77
CA PHE A 352 -26.96 -33.32 15.73
C PHE A 352 -28.46 -33.29 16.02
N SER A 353 -29.23 -34.22 15.46
CA SER A 353 -30.69 -34.29 15.67
C SER A 353 -31.04 -34.51 17.14
N ASP A 354 -30.33 -35.42 17.83
CA ASP A 354 -30.53 -35.66 19.28
C ASP A 354 -30.17 -34.45 20.15
N ASN A 355 -29.36 -33.53 19.59
CA ASN A 355 -28.80 -32.38 20.30
C ASN A 355 -29.27 -31.02 19.77
N GLU A 356 -30.23 -31.02 18.84
CA GLU A 356 -30.76 -29.82 18.19
C GLU A 356 -31.56 -28.95 19.19
N SER A 357 -31.35 -27.65 19.09
CA SER A 357 -32.16 -26.61 19.72
C SER A 357 -32.43 -25.53 18.68
N LEU A 358 -33.60 -25.62 18.06
CA LEU A 358 -34.07 -24.65 17.08
C LEU A 358 -34.26 -23.28 17.73
N LEU A 359 -33.56 -22.28 17.22
CA LEU A 359 -33.70 -20.89 17.63
C LEU A 359 -35.10 -20.38 17.22
N PRO A 360 -35.97 -20.00 18.17
CA PRO A 360 -37.33 -19.60 17.86
C PRO A 360 -37.38 -18.25 17.14
N GLN A 361 -38.45 -18.04 16.38
CA GLN A 361 -38.81 -16.72 15.87
C GLN A 361 -39.02 -15.75 17.04
N ILE A 362 -38.65 -14.49 16.83
CA ILE A 362 -38.76 -13.45 17.86
C ILE A 362 -40.22 -13.06 18.05
N LYS A 363 -40.68 -13.03 19.30
CA LYS A 363 -42.02 -12.57 19.67
C LYS A 363 -42.06 -11.05 19.82
N ASP A 364 -43.24 -10.44 19.78
CA ASP A 364 -43.39 -8.97 19.93
C ASP A 364 -42.72 -8.39 21.17
N PRO A 365 -42.84 -9.00 22.38
CA PRO A 365 -42.18 -8.46 23.56
C PRO A 365 -40.65 -8.49 23.43
N GLU A 366 -40.12 -9.56 22.82
CA GLU A 366 -38.69 -9.72 22.56
C GLU A 366 -38.20 -8.72 21.50
N LEU A 367 -38.97 -8.46 20.43
CA LEU A 367 -38.65 -7.42 19.44
C LEU A 367 -38.65 -6.03 20.08
N LYS A 368 -39.63 -5.75 20.94
CA LYS A 368 -39.68 -4.49 21.70
C LYS A 368 -38.43 -4.33 22.56
N ASP A 369 -38.00 -5.41 23.22
CA ASP A 369 -36.79 -5.41 24.03
C ASP A 369 -35.52 -5.16 23.21
N ILE A 370 -35.38 -5.81 22.06
CA ILE A 370 -34.27 -5.58 21.11
C ILE A 370 -34.22 -4.11 20.65
N ILE A 371 -35.38 -3.49 20.42
CA ILE A 371 -35.43 -2.09 19.99
C ILE A 371 -35.14 -1.16 21.16
N VAL A 372 -35.81 -1.32 22.30
CA VAL A 372 -35.86 -0.29 23.35
C VAL A 372 -34.73 -0.41 24.36
N LYS A 373 -34.41 -1.63 24.82
CA LYS A 373 -33.48 -1.80 25.95
C LYS A 373 -32.04 -1.37 25.64
N PRO A 374 -31.47 -1.60 24.43
CA PRO A 374 -30.15 -1.07 24.09
C PRO A 374 -30.09 0.47 24.12
N ALA A 375 -31.12 1.15 23.60
CA ALA A 375 -31.23 2.60 23.65
C ALA A 375 -31.28 3.11 25.09
N VAL A 376 -32.10 2.48 25.94
CA VAL A 376 -32.20 2.83 27.37
C VAL A 376 -30.87 2.62 28.10
N ALA A 377 -30.15 1.53 27.81
CA ALA A 377 -28.82 1.28 28.38
C ALA A 377 -27.79 2.37 28.05
N CYS A 378 -27.98 3.07 26.93
CA CYS A 378 -27.18 4.23 26.53
C CYS A 378 -27.82 5.59 26.87
N SER A 379 -28.85 5.61 27.72
CA SER A 379 -29.58 6.82 28.16
C SER A 379 -30.40 7.51 27.05
N PHE A 380 -30.95 6.74 26.11
CA PHE A 380 -31.86 7.22 25.05
C PHE A 380 -33.23 6.56 25.14
N ARG A 381 -34.23 7.19 24.53
CA ARG A 381 -35.59 6.64 24.38
C ARG A 381 -35.92 6.44 22.91
N VAL A 382 -36.77 5.46 22.62
CA VAL A 382 -37.33 5.24 21.29
C VAL A 382 -38.84 5.40 21.41
N SER A 383 -39.41 6.31 20.62
CA SER A 383 -40.84 6.61 20.70
C SER A 383 -41.69 5.37 20.41
N ASP A 384 -42.79 5.18 21.16
CA ASP A 384 -43.68 4.02 20.98
C ASP A 384 -44.23 3.90 19.56
N ARG A 385 -44.42 5.03 18.86
CA ARG A 385 -44.88 5.05 17.48
C ARG A 385 -43.85 4.45 16.52
N LEU A 386 -42.57 4.76 16.72
CA LEU A 386 -41.48 4.17 15.95
C LEU A 386 -41.32 2.67 16.28
N VAL A 387 -41.38 2.29 17.56
CA VAL A 387 -41.33 0.88 17.98
C VAL A 387 -42.43 0.06 17.30
N LYS A 388 -43.68 0.54 17.33
CA LYS A 388 -44.81 -0.13 16.66
C LYS A 388 -44.57 -0.27 15.15
N LYS A 389 -44.08 0.79 14.49
CA LYS A 389 -43.80 0.78 13.05
C LYS A 389 -42.74 -0.26 12.69
N LEU A 390 -41.62 -0.32 13.43
CA LEU A 390 -40.54 -1.27 13.19
C LEU A 390 -40.98 -2.72 13.43
N ILE A 391 -41.75 -2.98 14.49
CA ILE A 391 -42.30 -4.32 14.76
C ILE A 391 -43.26 -4.75 13.64
N THR A 392 -44.16 -3.87 13.19
CA THR A 392 -45.08 -4.18 12.09
C THR A 392 -44.31 -4.50 10.81
N GLU A 393 -43.26 -3.74 10.48
CA GLU A 393 -42.47 -3.97 9.26
C GLU A 393 -41.72 -5.31 9.28
N VAL A 394 -41.17 -5.70 10.44
CA VAL A 394 -40.52 -7.01 10.63
C VAL A 394 -41.53 -8.15 10.45
N LYS A 395 -42.78 -7.96 10.90
CA LYS A 395 -43.85 -8.95 10.73
C LYS A 395 -44.34 -9.05 9.30
N GLU A 396 -44.62 -7.93 8.65
CA GLU A 396 -45.12 -7.89 7.26
C GLU A 396 -44.14 -8.56 6.29
N LYS A 397 -42.83 -8.42 6.54
CA LYS A 397 -41.80 -9.05 5.72
C LYS A 397 -41.70 -10.56 5.93
N SER A 398 -42.09 -11.10 7.09
CA SER A 398 -42.19 -12.55 7.41
C SER A 398 -40.99 -13.41 6.95
N THR A 399 -39.80 -12.82 6.81
CA THR A 399 -38.58 -13.51 6.38
C THR A 399 -37.61 -13.65 7.55
N PRO A 400 -36.84 -14.74 7.64
CA PRO A 400 -35.90 -14.93 8.74
C PRO A 400 -34.77 -13.88 8.81
N GLN A 401 -34.50 -13.16 7.72
CA GLN A 401 -33.51 -12.08 7.65
C GLN A 401 -34.02 -10.74 8.21
N SER A 402 -35.30 -10.66 8.61
CA SER A 402 -35.92 -9.42 9.09
C SER A 402 -35.27 -8.84 10.34
N ILE A 403 -34.56 -9.66 11.13
CA ILE A 403 -33.85 -9.21 12.34
C ILE A 403 -32.57 -8.45 11.97
N ALA A 404 -31.78 -8.98 11.02
CA ALA A 404 -30.59 -8.27 10.52
C ALA A 404 -30.98 -6.94 9.84
N LEU A 405 -32.12 -6.93 9.14
CA LEU A 405 -32.73 -5.72 8.59
C LEU A 405 -33.15 -4.72 9.67
N LEU A 406 -33.73 -5.21 10.78
CA LEU A 406 -34.11 -4.38 11.92
C LEU A 406 -32.88 -3.74 12.57
N GLU A 407 -31.81 -4.49 12.84
CA GLU A 407 -30.56 -3.98 13.43
C GLU A 407 -29.91 -2.90 12.58
N LEU A 408 -29.81 -3.12 11.25
CA LEU A 408 -29.33 -2.07 10.35
C LEU A 408 -30.24 -0.83 10.40
N SER A 409 -31.57 -1.03 10.42
CA SER A 409 -32.52 0.07 10.47
C SER A 409 -32.35 0.90 11.74
N LEU A 410 -32.24 0.26 12.89
CA LEU A 410 -32.00 0.91 14.17
C LEU A 410 -30.67 1.66 14.19
N TRP A 411 -29.59 1.04 13.70
CA TRP A 411 -28.29 1.70 13.57
C TRP A 411 -28.38 2.97 12.73
N MET A 412 -29.03 2.91 11.56
CA MET A 412 -29.14 4.04 10.65
C MET A 412 -30.04 5.16 11.17
N ILE A 413 -31.18 4.82 11.78
CA ILE A 413 -32.06 5.80 12.42
C ILE A 413 -31.26 6.53 13.51
N PHE A 414 -30.48 5.80 14.32
CA PHE A 414 -29.63 6.41 15.34
C PHE A 414 -28.58 7.35 14.74
N GLU A 415 -27.87 6.95 13.68
CA GLU A 415 -26.88 7.79 13.00
C GLU A 415 -27.50 9.07 12.40
N ASN A 416 -28.73 8.98 11.91
CA ASN A 416 -29.46 10.12 11.36
C ASN A 416 -29.95 11.06 12.47
N TRP A 417 -30.49 10.50 13.55
CA TRP A 417 -30.94 11.24 14.73
C TRP A 417 -29.77 11.94 15.43
N SER A 418 -28.65 11.24 15.65
CA SER A 418 -27.49 11.78 16.37
C SER A 418 -26.86 12.98 15.67
N LYS A 419 -26.93 13.05 14.33
CA LYS A 419 -26.44 14.18 13.51
C LYS A 419 -27.33 15.42 13.55
N LYS A 420 -28.64 15.25 13.78
CA LYS A 420 -29.64 16.33 13.76
C LYS A 420 -29.99 16.84 15.16
N ARG A 421 -29.30 16.34 16.18
CA ARG A 421 -29.61 16.55 17.59
C ARG A 421 -29.43 18.01 18.02
N ALA A 422 -30.47 18.60 18.60
CA ALA A 422 -30.36 19.77 19.49
C ALA A 422 -29.95 19.32 20.90
N GLU A 423 -29.27 20.16 21.69
CA GLU A 423 -28.59 19.77 22.94
C GLU A 423 -29.48 19.01 23.96
N ASP A 424 -30.81 19.20 23.91
CA ASP A 424 -31.79 18.66 24.85
C ASP A 424 -32.67 17.50 24.31
N ASP A 425 -32.44 17.01 23.09
CA ASP A 425 -33.23 15.89 22.53
C ASP A 425 -32.61 14.52 22.92
N TYR A 426 -33.40 13.63 23.51
CA TYR A 426 -32.99 12.29 23.97
C TYR A 426 -33.94 11.18 23.46
N GLU A 427 -34.86 11.51 22.56
CA GLU A 427 -35.85 10.57 22.04
C GLU A 427 -35.72 10.40 20.52
N ILE A 428 -35.54 9.16 20.08
CA ILE A 428 -35.54 8.77 18.67
C ILE A 428 -37.00 8.59 18.22
N THR A 429 -37.42 9.36 17.23
CA THR A 429 -38.84 9.46 16.82
C THR A 429 -39.10 8.86 15.45
N ILE A 430 -40.38 8.70 15.11
CA ILE A 430 -40.76 8.24 13.76
C ILE A 430 -40.31 9.22 12.65
N LYS A 431 -40.12 10.51 12.96
CA LYS A 431 -39.63 11.48 11.98
C LYS A 431 -38.21 11.17 11.53
N ASP A 432 -37.38 10.64 12.43
CA ASP A 432 -36.01 10.23 12.12
C ASP A 432 -35.99 9.07 11.14
N TYR A 433 -36.95 8.15 11.26
CA TYR A 433 -37.20 7.07 10.31
C TYR A 433 -37.79 7.58 8.98
N ASP A 434 -38.83 8.43 9.01
CA ASP A 434 -39.51 8.92 7.80
C ASP A 434 -38.61 9.82 6.93
N SER A 435 -37.62 10.48 7.54
CA SER A 435 -36.63 11.28 6.81
C SER A 435 -35.63 10.44 5.99
N MET A 436 -35.67 9.12 6.12
CA MET A 436 -34.88 8.18 5.34
C MET A 436 -35.75 7.69 4.17
N ASN A 437 -35.41 8.09 2.93
CA ASN A 437 -36.19 7.73 1.73
C ASN A 437 -36.42 6.19 1.66
N SER A 438 -37.69 5.78 1.67
CA SER A 438 -38.21 4.55 2.27
C SER A 438 -38.17 3.25 1.43
N ARG A 439 -37.27 3.11 0.46
CA ARG A 439 -37.15 1.85 -0.31
C ARG A 439 -35.91 1.07 0.14
N THR A 440 -36.15 0.22 1.15
CA THR A 440 -35.23 -0.73 1.82
C THR A 440 -33.93 -0.13 2.36
N VAL A 441 -33.85 -0.02 3.68
CA VAL A 441 -32.72 0.55 4.44
C VAL A 441 -31.36 -0.08 4.07
N ILE A 442 -31.30 -1.39 3.77
CA ILE A 442 -30.09 -2.06 3.24
C ILE A 442 -29.66 -1.46 1.89
N THR A 443 -30.58 -1.34 0.94
CA THR A 443 -30.30 -0.83 -0.41
C THR A 443 -29.84 0.62 -0.32
N PHE A 444 -30.49 1.43 0.52
CA PHE A 444 -30.13 2.83 0.70
C PHE A 444 -28.71 2.97 1.28
N HIS A 445 -28.37 2.24 2.34
CA HIS A 445 -27.01 2.27 2.89
C HIS A 445 -25.96 1.83 1.88
N ALA A 446 -26.15 0.64 1.30
CA ALA A 446 -25.18 0.02 0.42
C ALA A 446 -24.97 0.84 -0.86
N SER A 447 -26.04 1.34 -1.47
CA SER A 447 -25.94 2.23 -2.63
C SER A 447 -25.33 3.59 -2.29
N ASN A 448 -25.64 4.16 -1.11
CA ASN A 448 -25.07 5.44 -0.70
C ASN A 448 -23.57 5.33 -0.43
N VAL A 449 -23.12 4.30 0.30
CA VAL A 449 -21.69 4.09 0.55
C VAL A 449 -20.97 3.72 -0.74
N LEU A 450 -21.54 2.86 -1.59
CA LEU A 450 -20.96 2.55 -2.90
C LEU A 450 -20.86 3.81 -3.78
N GLY A 451 -21.86 4.69 -3.73
CA GLY A 451 -21.87 5.98 -4.45
C GLY A 451 -20.79 6.96 -4.00
N LYS A 452 -20.18 6.77 -2.82
CA LYS A 452 -18.99 7.54 -2.38
C LYS A 452 -17.70 7.07 -3.05
N LEU A 453 -17.70 5.90 -3.69
CA LEU A 453 -16.56 5.42 -4.47
C LEU A 453 -16.49 6.13 -5.81
N GLU A 454 -15.28 6.40 -6.30
CA GLU A 454 -15.08 6.88 -7.67
C GLU A 454 -15.56 5.83 -8.69
N ASN A 455 -15.94 6.25 -9.90
CA ASN A 455 -16.40 5.33 -10.95
C ASN A 455 -15.43 4.15 -11.21
N LYS A 456 -14.12 4.38 -11.11
CA LYS A 456 -13.11 3.31 -11.27
C LYS A 456 -13.09 2.34 -10.09
N GLU A 457 -13.29 2.85 -8.87
CA GLU A 457 -13.36 2.04 -7.65
C GLU A 457 -14.66 1.21 -7.62
N GLN A 458 -15.77 1.73 -8.16
CA GLN A 458 -17.03 0.99 -8.28
C GLN A 458 -16.88 -0.24 -9.19
N VAL A 459 -16.21 -0.10 -10.35
CA VAL A 459 -15.94 -1.24 -11.25
C VAL A 459 -15.04 -2.29 -10.57
N ILE A 460 -14.07 -1.85 -9.75
CA ILE A 460 -13.25 -2.77 -8.95
C ILE A 460 -14.10 -3.46 -7.87
N ALA A 461 -15.00 -2.70 -7.22
CA ALA A 461 -15.94 -3.24 -6.25
C ALA A 461 -16.87 -4.30 -6.88
N GLU A 462 -17.33 -4.12 -8.12
CA GLU A 462 -18.11 -5.14 -8.85
C GLU A 462 -17.33 -6.47 -8.96
N LYS A 463 -16.04 -6.39 -9.33
CA LYS A 463 -15.17 -7.58 -9.44
C LYS A 463 -14.88 -8.22 -8.09
N ILE A 464 -14.61 -7.42 -7.06
CA ILE A 464 -14.46 -7.93 -5.68
C ILE A 464 -15.73 -8.67 -5.28
N PHE A 465 -16.91 -8.04 -5.41
CA PHE A 465 -18.18 -8.68 -5.08
C PHE A 465 -18.43 -9.94 -5.91
N SER A 466 -18.06 -9.99 -7.19
CA SER A 466 -18.18 -11.21 -8.01
C SER A 466 -17.37 -12.40 -7.45
N SER A 467 -16.22 -12.14 -6.80
CA SER A 467 -15.41 -13.17 -6.13
C SER A 467 -15.98 -13.65 -4.79
N LEU A 468 -16.91 -12.88 -4.22
CA LEU A 468 -17.59 -13.20 -2.95
C LEU A 468 -18.97 -13.84 -3.17
N LEU A 469 -19.27 -14.26 -4.40
CA LEU A 469 -20.52 -14.90 -4.77
C LEU A 469 -20.22 -16.22 -5.48
N PHE A 470 -21.08 -17.22 -5.29
CA PHE A 470 -21.10 -18.40 -6.14
C PHE A 470 -22.54 -18.78 -6.48
N LYS A 471 -22.71 -19.58 -7.53
CA LYS A 471 -24.01 -20.10 -7.96
C LYS A 471 -24.10 -21.58 -7.65
N ASN A 472 -25.09 -21.97 -6.85
CA ASN A 472 -25.29 -23.39 -6.50
C ASN A 472 -26.06 -24.16 -7.60
N GLU A 473 -26.13 -25.49 -7.46
CA GLU A 473 -26.81 -26.39 -8.41
C GLU A 473 -28.32 -26.07 -8.58
N HIS A 474 -28.95 -25.49 -7.56
CA HIS A 474 -30.34 -25.03 -7.58
C HIS A 474 -30.50 -23.59 -8.09
N THR A 475 -29.49 -23.03 -8.78
CA THR A 475 -29.46 -21.69 -9.40
C THR A 475 -29.56 -20.49 -8.45
N ALA A 476 -29.53 -20.71 -7.13
CA ALA A 476 -29.52 -19.65 -6.15
C ALA A 476 -28.09 -19.08 -5.97
N ILE A 477 -27.98 -17.76 -5.90
CA ILE A 477 -26.72 -17.08 -5.58
C ILE A 477 -26.49 -17.15 -4.08
N MET A 478 -25.31 -17.61 -3.71
CA MET A 478 -24.88 -17.81 -2.33
C MET A 478 -23.60 -16.99 -2.06
N PRO A 479 -23.39 -16.54 -0.82
CA PRO A 479 -22.14 -15.90 -0.41
C PRO A 479 -20.98 -16.91 -0.50
N ARG A 480 -19.82 -16.43 -0.91
CA ARG A 480 -18.55 -17.14 -0.95
C ARG A 480 -17.51 -16.41 -0.10
N ILE A 481 -16.66 -17.19 0.57
CA ILE A 481 -15.45 -16.68 1.23
C ILE A 481 -14.29 -16.74 0.24
N ALA A 482 -13.66 -15.59 -0.04
CA ALA A 482 -12.46 -15.49 -0.88
C ALA A 482 -11.19 -15.43 -0.02
N SER A 483 -10.07 -15.95 -0.54
CA SER A 483 -8.76 -15.75 0.09
C SER A 483 -8.23 -14.34 -0.20
N GLY A 484 -7.61 -13.72 0.80
CA GLY A 484 -6.97 -12.41 0.72
C GLY A 484 -5.87 -12.37 -0.33
N SER A 485 -5.16 -13.48 -0.57
CA SER A 485 -4.14 -13.52 -1.62
C SER A 485 -4.72 -13.39 -3.03
N SER A 486 -5.95 -13.86 -3.26
CA SER A 486 -6.67 -13.72 -4.54
C SER A 486 -7.13 -12.27 -4.79
N LEU A 487 -7.30 -11.50 -3.72
CA LEU A 487 -7.71 -10.09 -3.76
C LEU A 487 -6.56 -9.11 -3.46
N ARG A 488 -5.31 -9.59 -3.35
CA ARG A 488 -4.12 -8.78 -3.04
C ARG A 488 -3.98 -7.55 -3.94
N LYS A 489 -4.27 -7.69 -5.24
CA LYS A 489 -4.19 -6.60 -6.23
C LYS A 489 -5.24 -5.50 -5.99
N PHE A 490 -6.31 -5.80 -5.28
CA PHE A 490 -7.42 -4.88 -4.99
C PHE A 490 -7.46 -4.44 -3.53
N TRP A 491 -6.39 -4.69 -2.77
CA TRP A 491 -6.34 -4.50 -1.32
C TRP A 491 -6.81 -3.12 -0.83
N PRO A 492 -6.43 -1.97 -1.45
CA PRO A 492 -6.90 -0.67 -1.01
C PRO A 492 -8.43 -0.53 -1.05
N ILE A 493 -9.08 -1.13 -2.05
CA ILE A 493 -10.55 -1.11 -2.17
C ILE A 493 -11.17 -2.14 -1.22
N VAL A 494 -10.53 -3.28 -0.99
CA VAL A 494 -10.95 -4.24 0.03
C VAL A 494 -10.95 -3.59 1.42
N GLU A 495 -9.88 -2.88 1.81
CA GLU A 495 -9.80 -2.14 3.07
C GLU A 495 -10.86 -1.03 3.16
N LYS A 496 -11.06 -0.29 2.08
CA LYS A 496 -12.10 0.74 2.00
C LYS A 496 -13.49 0.15 2.18
N LEU A 497 -13.83 -0.94 1.49
CA LEU A 497 -15.11 -1.65 1.61
C LEU A 497 -15.32 -2.27 3.01
N ALA A 498 -14.23 -2.66 3.69
CA ALA A 498 -14.25 -3.20 5.05
C ALA A 498 -14.20 -2.13 6.17
N SER A 499 -13.92 -0.87 5.81
CA SER A 499 -13.79 0.23 6.77
C SER A 499 -15.09 0.53 7.49
N ALA A 500 -14.99 1.24 8.62
CA ALA A 500 -16.15 1.64 9.42
C ALA A 500 -17.16 2.50 8.65
N ASP A 501 -16.73 3.20 7.59
CA ASP A 501 -17.56 4.10 6.78
C ASP A 501 -18.36 3.37 5.69
N PHE A 502 -17.88 2.20 5.24
CA PHE A 502 -18.51 1.43 4.16
C PHE A 502 -19.17 0.15 4.66
N ARG A 503 -18.48 -0.62 5.54
CA ARG A 503 -18.97 -1.87 6.15
C ARG A 503 -19.73 -2.78 5.19
N LEU A 504 -19.20 -3.00 3.99
CA LEU A 504 -19.82 -3.86 2.97
C LEU A 504 -19.25 -5.30 2.99
N ILE A 505 -17.99 -5.44 3.39
CA ILE A 505 -17.28 -6.73 3.50
C ILE A 505 -16.56 -6.84 4.85
N VAL A 506 -16.14 -8.05 5.20
CA VAL A 506 -15.36 -8.35 6.40
C VAL A 506 -14.03 -8.97 5.99
N ILE A 507 -12.94 -8.48 6.57
CA ILE A 507 -11.60 -9.06 6.45
C ILE A 507 -11.33 -9.85 7.73
N ASN A 508 -11.06 -11.13 7.58
CA ASN A 508 -10.69 -12.03 8.67
C ASN A 508 -9.23 -12.45 8.49
N SER A 509 -8.37 -12.22 9.48
CA SER A 509 -7.05 -12.86 9.55
C SER A 509 -7.02 -13.83 10.73
N PRO A 510 -6.29 -14.95 10.65
CA PRO A 510 -6.03 -15.76 11.83
C PRO A 510 -5.25 -14.89 12.82
N LYS A 511 -5.89 -14.54 13.94
CA LYS A 511 -5.22 -13.86 15.04
C LYS A 511 -4.34 -14.87 15.75
N GLN A 512 -3.09 -14.51 16.03
CA GLN A 512 -2.32 -15.17 17.08
C GLN A 512 -3.17 -15.14 18.36
N ALA A 513 -3.42 -16.30 18.93
CA ALA A 513 -4.26 -16.45 20.10
C ALA A 513 -3.58 -15.79 21.31
N ASN A 514 -3.95 -14.53 21.57
CA ASN A 514 -3.92 -13.89 22.88
C ASN A 514 -4.80 -12.63 22.81
N ASN A 515 -5.96 -12.70 23.47
CA ASN A 515 -6.99 -11.66 23.72
C ASN A 515 -8.33 -11.89 22.99
N GLN A 516 -9.13 -12.80 23.55
CA GLN A 516 -10.59 -12.84 23.38
C GLN A 516 -11.24 -11.70 24.17
N SER A 517 -11.13 -10.46 23.68
CA SER A 517 -11.98 -9.31 24.07
C SER A 517 -11.45 -8.02 23.46
N ALA A 518 -11.34 -7.95 22.14
CA ALA A 518 -11.09 -6.69 21.43
C ALA A 518 -12.03 -6.65 20.22
N PRO A 519 -12.87 -5.59 20.09
CA PRO A 519 -13.62 -5.37 18.86
C PRO A 519 -12.62 -5.22 17.71
N ALA A 520 -13.06 -5.57 16.51
CA ALA A 520 -12.27 -5.47 15.28
C ALA A 520 -11.84 -4.01 15.02
N ASN A 521 -10.76 -3.58 15.64
CA ASN A 521 -10.01 -2.41 15.22
C ASN A 521 -9.19 -2.84 14.01
N ASN A 522 -9.54 -2.27 12.86
CA ASN A 522 -8.84 -2.39 11.60
C ASN A 522 -7.45 -1.75 11.75
N GLU A 523 -6.48 -2.49 12.27
CA GLU A 523 -5.08 -2.22 12.00
C GLU A 523 -4.86 -2.39 10.49
N SER A 524 -4.49 -1.29 9.82
CA SER A 524 -4.05 -1.27 8.43
C SER A 524 -2.81 -2.15 8.29
N LYS A 525 -3.01 -3.43 7.96
CA LYS A 525 -1.93 -4.32 7.55
C LYS A 525 -1.51 -3.90 6.15
N SER A 526 -0.29 -3.38 6.03
CA SER A 526 0.30 -3.10 4.72
C SER A 526 0.19 -4.33 3.81
N ALA A 527 0.08 -4.12 2.50
CA ALA A 527 -0.05 -5.19 1.49
C ALA A 527 1.08 -6.26 1.55
N ASN A 528 2.16 -5.98 2.29
CA ASN A 528 3.28 -6.90 2.53
C ASN A 528 2.95 -8.01 3.57
N HIS A 529 1.86 -7.92 4.34
CA HIS A 529 1.47 -8.91 5.36
C HIS A 529 0.20 -9.71 5.03
N ILE A 530 -0.27 -9.71 3.77
CA ILE A 530 -1.38 -10.57 3.34
C ILE A 530 -0.88 -12.02 3.31
N ASN A 531 -1.23 -12.79 4.33
CA ASN A 531 -1.02 -14.25 4.35
C ASN A 531 -2.19 -14.93 3.61
N ASP A 532 -1.95 -16.11 3.01
CA ASP A 532 -2.97 -16.93 2.32
C ASP A 532 -4.17 -17.27 3.22
N ASP A 533 -3.95 -17.25 4.53
CA ASP A 533 -4.97 -17.53 5.55
C ASP A 533 -5.92 -16.34 5.82
N THR A 534 -5.65 -15.17 5.23
CA THR A 534 -6.59 -14.04 5.29
C THR A 534 -7.80 -14.37 4.43
N THR A 535 -9.01 -14.14 4.93
CA THR A 535 -10.26 -14.41 4.21
C THR A 535 -11.13 -13.16 4.15
N ILE A 536 -11.87 -13.03 3.05
CA ILE A 536 -12.74 -11.89 2.77
C ILE A 536 -14.14 -12.44 2.45
N GLU A 537 -15.16 -11.84 3.03
CA GLU A 537 -16.56 -12.21 2.82
C GLU A 537 -17.47 -10.99 2.85
N VAL A 538 -18.67 -11.09 2.26
CA VAL A 538 -19.69 -10.03 2.39
C VAL A 538 -20.13 -9.97 3.85
N ILE A 539 -20.28 -8.76 4.43
CA ILE A 539 -20.62 -8.59 5.84
C ILE A 539 -21.91 -9.31 6.25
N HIS A 540 -22.86 -9.41 5.31
CA HIS A 540 -24.08 -10.18 5.49
C HIS A 540 -24.72 -10.57 4.15
N GLU A 541 -25.28 -11.78 4.09
CA GLU A 541 -26.04 -12.31 2.95
C GLU A 541 -27.25 -11.43 2.54
N ALA A 542 -27.69 -10.53 3.43
CA ALA A 542 -28.84 -9.68 3.16
C ALA A 542 -28.54 -8.64 2.08
N LEU A 543 -27.27 -8.23 1.95
CA LEU A 543 -26.80 -7.40 0.83
C LEU A 543 -26.99 -8.12 -0.50
N ILE A 544 -26.68 -9.41 -0.57
CA ILE A 544 -26.79 -10.20 -1.82
C ILE A 544 -28.24 -10.27 -2.29
N ARG A 545 -29.20 -10.40 -1.36
CA ARG A 545 -30.61 -10.62 -1.67
C ARG A 545 -31.42 -9.34 -1.87
N HIS A 546 -31.11 -8.27 -1.14
CA HIS A 546 -31.95 -7.06 -1.11
C HIS A 546 -31.28 -5.83 -1.73
N TRP A 547 -29.97 -5.87 -2.02
CA TRP A 547 -29.30 -4.78 -2.72
C TRP A 547 -29.40 -5.01 -4.22
N GLU A 548 -30.28 -4.28 -4.89
CA GLU A 548 -30.59 -4.43 -6.32
C GLU A 548 -29.35 -4.37 -7.23
N TRP A 549 -28.30 -3.65 -6.82
CA TRP A 549 -27.01 -3.59 -7.51
C TRP A 549 -26.38 -4.98 -7.71
N VAL A 550 -26.51 -5.89 -6.75
CA VAL A 550 -25.94 -7.24 -6.85
C VAL A 550 -26.56 -8.02 -8.04
N PRO A 551 -27.89 -8.24 -8.11
CA PRO A 551 -28.47 -8.96 -9.24
C PRO A 551 -28.47 -8.17 -10.57
N THR A 552 -28.60 -6.84 -10.54
CA THR A 552 -28.72 -6.05 -11.78
C THR A 552 -27.39 -5.66 -12.41
N VAL A 553 -26.34 -5.53 -11.61
CA VAL A 553 -25.00 -5.12 -12.06
C VAL A 553 -24.02 -6.27 -11.88
N VAL A 554 -23.73 -6.70 -10.64
CA VAL A 554 -22.67 -7.70 -10.38
C VAL A 554 -22.94 -9.01 -11.09
N LEU A 555 -24.13 -9.59 -10.91
CA LEU A 555 -24.48 -10.86 -11.55
C LEU A 555 -24.58 -10.73 -13.07
N LYS A 556 -25.13 -9.62 -13.57
CA LYS A 556 -25.33 -9.40 -14.99
C LYS A 556 -23.99 -9.23 -15.73
N ASN A 557 -23.08 -8.44 -15.15
CA ASN A 557 -21.79 -8.10 -15.75
C ASN A 557 -20.74 -9.20 -15.57
N HIS A 558 -20.81 -9.96 -14.46
CA HIS A 558 -19.77 -10.92 -14.07
C HIS A 558 -20.23 -12.37 -14.00
N LYS A 559 -21.39 -12.70 -14.61
CA LYS A 559 -21.97 -14.06 -14.60
C LYS A 559 -20.96 -15.16 -14.95
N SER A 560 -20.22 -14.97 -16.04
CA SER A 560 -19.26 -15.96 -16.55
C SER A 560 -18.17 -16.27 -15.52
N PHE A 561 -17.64 -15.22 -14.87
CA PHE A 561 -16.64 -15.39 -13.83
C PHE A 561 -17.22 -16.09 -12.60
N ILE A 562 -18.43 -15.69 -12.15
CA ILE A 562 -19.10 -16.27 -10.98
C ILE A 562 -19.35 -17.78 -11.17
N GLU A 563 -19.70 -18.21 -12.38
CA GLU A 563 -19.98 -19.60 -12.72
C GLU A 563 -18.70 -20.44 -12.90
N ASP A 564 -17.59 -19.85 -13.36
CA ASP A 564 -16.37 -20.59 -13.69
C ASP A 564 -15.30 -20.58 -12.57
N GLN A 565 -15.30 -19.60 -11.66
CA GLN A 565 -14.24 -19.40 -10.66
C GLN A 565 -14.00 -20.62 -9.74
N ASP A 566 -15.05 -21.31 -9.28
CA ASP A 566 -14.89 -22.49 -8.42
C ASP A 566 -14.30 -23.67 -9.19
N ARG A 567 -14.67 -23.82 -10.46
CA ARG A 567 -14.11 -24.85 -11.32
C ARG A 567 -12.62 -24.60 -11.56
N PHE A 568 -12.21 -23.35 -11.77
CA PHE A 568 -10.79 -23.01 -11.93
C PHE A 568 -9.98 -23.37 -10.69
N GLU A 569 -10.47 -22.99 -9.51
CA GLU A 569 -9.80 -23.28 -8.24
C GLU A 569 -9.70 -24.79 -7.98
N LYS A 570 -10.80 -25.53 -8.21
CA LYS A 570 -10.84 -26.99 -8.04
C LYS A 570 -9.83 -27.70 -8.94
N ASP A 571 -9.79 -27.34 -10.22
CA ASP A 571 -8.88 -27.96 -11.19
C ASP A 571 -7.41 -27.63 -10.88
N ALA A 572 -7.13 -26.38 -10.49
CA ALA A 572 -5.79 -25.94 -10.14
C ALA A 572 -5.26 -26.63 -8.88
N ARG A 573 -6.10 -26.88 -7.87
CA ARG A 573 -5.75 -27.67 -6.68
C ARG A 573 -5.53 -29.14 -7.01
N SER A 574 -6.44 -29.76 -7.78
CA SER A 574 -6.26 -31.16 -8.21
C SER A 574 -4.96 -31.37 -8.98
N TRP A 575 -4.54 -30.37 -9.76
CA TRP A 575 -3.24 -30.38 -10.42
C TRP A 575 -2.06 -30.31 -9.43
N ALA A 576 -2.13 -29.45 -8.41
CA ALA A 576 -1.11 -29.35 -7.37
C ALA A 576 -0.98 -30.63 -6.55
N GLU A 577 -2.09 -31.21 -6.08
CA GLU A 577 -2.14 -32.46 -5.32
C GLU A 577 -1.57 -33.65 -6.09
N LYS A 578 -1.84 -33.71 -7.40
CA LYS A 578 -1.29 -34.75 -8.28
C LYS A 578 0.21 -34.54 -8.56
N GLY A 579 0.88 -33.65 -7.84
CA GLY A 579 2.30 -33.35 -7.97
C GLY A 579 2.62 -32.55 -9.24
N TYR A 580 1.74 -31.61 -9.60
CA TYR A 580 1.90 -30.72 -10.76
C TYR A 580 2.05 -31.45 -12.11
N ARG A 581 1.43 -32.63 -12.25
CA ARG A 581 1.53 -33.49 -13.45
C ARG A 581 0.98 -32.82 -14.71
N SER A 582 1.71 -32.96 -15.81
CA SER A 582 1.38 -32.36 -17.12
C SER A 582 0.09 -32.88 -17.77
N LYS A 583 -0.37 -34.08 -17.40
CA LYS A 583 -1.64 -34.67 -17.88
C LYS A 583 -2.88 -34.07 -17.21
N SER A 584 -2.71 -33.36 -16.10
CA SER A 584 -3.79 -32.77 -15.32
C SER A 584 -3.96 -31.26 -15.59
N LEU A 585 -3.31 -30.72 -16.62
CA LEU A 585 -3.35 -29.30 -17.00
C LEU A 585 -4.68 -28.92 -17.68
N PRO A 586 -5.06 -27.63 -17.68
CA PRO A 586 -6.33 -27.21 -18.27
C PRO A 586 -6.36 -27.54 -19.77
N ASN A 587 -7.54 -27.87 -20.30
CA ASN A 587 -7.74 -27.98 -21.74
C ASN A 587 -7.67 -26.59 -22.42
N GLY A 588 -7.72 -26.53 -23.75
CA GLY A 588 -7.54 -25.28 -24.51
C GLY A 588 -8.56 -24.19 -24.15
N ASP A 589 -9.84 -24.53 -24.10
CA ASP A 589 -10.92 -23.59 -23.76
C ASP A 589 -10.83 -23.11 -22.31
N HIS A 590 -10.49 -24.04 -21.40
CA HIS A 590 -10.32 -23.78 -19.98
C HIS A 590 -9.15 -22.82 -19.73
N TYR A 591 -8.02 -23.05 -20.41
CA TYR A 591 -6.86 -22.16 -20.38
C TYR A 591 -7.19 -20.76 -20.93
N LYS A 592 -7.88 -20.69 -22.07
CA LYS A 592 -8.25 -19.42 -22.70
C LYS A 592 -9.11 -18.57 -21.77
N LYS A 593 -10.15 -19.15 -21.17
CA LYS A 593 -11.00 -18.44 -20.21
C LYS A 593 -10.22 -17.89 -19.01
N ILE A 594 -9.32 -18.68 -18.42
CA ILE A 594 -8.47 -18.20 -17.31
C ILE A 594 -7.63 -16.99 -17.77
N LYS A 595 -7.07 -17.03 -18.98
CA LYS A 595 -6.27 -15.92 -19.53
C LYS A 595 -7.10 -14.68 -19.89
N ASP A 596 -8.33 -14.86 -20.37
CA ASP A 596 -9.24 -13.74 -20.64
C ASP A 596 -9.59 -13.03 -19.32
N PHE A 597 -9.92 -13.77 -18.25
CA PHE A 597 -10.17 -13.20 -16.94
C PHE A 597 -8.92 -12.55 -16.31
N GLU A 598 -7.73 -13.13 -16.51
CA GLU A 598 -6.47 -12.52 -16.09
C GLU A 598 -6.22 -11.18 -16.80
N LYS A 599 -6.45 -11.12 -18.12
CA LYS A 599 -6.31 -9.90 -18.93
C LYS A 599 -7.30 -8.82 -18.53
N GLU A 600 -8.53 -9.22 -18.22
CA GLU A 600 -9.59 -8.33 -17.74
C GLU A 600 -9.41 -7.93 -16.26
N ASN A 601 -8.32 -8.31 -15.59
CA ASN A 601 -8.06 -8.03 -14.18
C ASN A 601 -9.17 -8.54 -13.25
N TYR A 602 -9.59 -9.80 -13.38
CA TYR A 602 -10.41 -10.46 -12.37
C TYR A 602 -9.55 -11.03 -11.23
N PRO A 603 -10.12 -11.18 -10.02
CA PRO A 603 -9.43 -11.73 -8.86
C PRO A 603 -9.27 -13.25 -8.96
N LEU A 604 -8.20 -13.69 -9.64
CA LEU A 604 -7.79 -15.10 -9.72
C LEU A 604 -6.73 -15.40 -8.65
N SER A 605 -6.78 -16.59 -8.04
CA SER A 605 -5.73 -17.02 -7.14
C SER A 605 -4.41 -17.25 -7.87
N GLN A 606 -3.29 -17.13 -7.14
CA GLN A 606 -1.97 -17.41 -7.69
C GLN A 606 -1.85 -18.87 -8.18
N LEU A 607 -2.57 -19.79 -7.54
CA LEU A 607 -2.61 -21.20 -7.93
C LEU A 607 -3.25 -21.38 -9.31
N VAL A 608 -4.39 -20.72 -9.58
CA VAL A 608 -5.05 -20.74 -10.89
C VAL A 608 -4.17 -20.10 -11.98
N ILE A 609 -3.49 -19.00 -11.66
CA ILE A 609 -2.54 -18.35 -12.58
C ILE A 609 -1.37 -19.32 -12.90
N ASN A 610 -0.82 -19.98 -11.88
CA ASN A 610 0.25 -20.96 -12.06
C ASN A 610 -0.20 -22.18 -12.88
N PHE A 611 -1.41 -22.66 -12.66
CA PHE A 611 -2.05 -23.75 -13.40
C PHE A 611 -2.16 -23.43 -14.90
N ALA A 612 -2.62 -22.23 -15.26
CA ALA A 612 -2.66 -21.78 -16.64
C ALA A 612 -1.24 -21.58 -17.23
N ASN A 613 -0.32 -20.99 -16.47
CA ASN A 613 1.07 -20.78 -16.92
C ASN A 613 1.81 -22.10 -17.18
N ALA A 614 1.53 -23.15 -16.41
CA ALA A 614 2.08 -24.47 -16.64
C ALA A 614 1.60 -25.09 -17.96
N LYS A 615 0.34 -24.86 -18.37
CA LYS A 615 -0.16 -25.22 -19.71
C LYS A 615 0.61 -24.50 -20.81
N LYS A 616 0.80 -23.18 -20.68
CA LYS A 616 1.60 -22.38 -21.63
C LYS A 616 3.02 -22.93 -21.78
N ARG A 617 3.70 -23.24 -20.67
CA ARG A 617 5.05 -23.84 -20.69
C ARG A 617 5.07 -25.21 -21.38
N ARG A 618 4.07 -26.06 -21.15
CA ARG A 618 3.97 -27.39 -21.78
C ARG A 618 3.72 -27.28 -23.27
N ASP A 619 2.77 -26.45 -23.68
CA ASP A 619 2.45 -26.27 -25.11
C ASP A 619 3.65 -25.68 -25.85
N ASN A 620 4.34 -24.70 -25.25
CA ASN A 620 5.60 -24.18 -25.79
C ASN A 620 6.67 -25.26 -25.90
N LYS A 621 6.79 -26.20 -24.94
CA LYS A 621 7.71 -27.36 -25.04
C LYS A 621 7.31 -28.38 -26.11
N ILE A 622 6.02 -28.60 -26.33
CA ILE A 622 5.51 -29.50 -27.40
C ILE A 622 5.75 -28.89 -28.79
N THR A 623 5.81 -27.56 -28.88
CA THR A 623 6.11 -26.84 -30.13
C THR A 623 7.57 -27.05 -30.60
N TYR A 624 8.46 -27.53 -29.73
CA TYR A 624 9.88 -27.81 -30.06
C TYR A 624 10.18 -29.23 -30.57
N VAL A 625 9.19 -30.16 -30.65
CA VAL A 625 9.47 -31.59 -30.92
C VAL A 625 8.94 -32.13 -32.26
N TYR A 626 8.29 -31.32 -33.10
CA TYR A 626 7.97 -31.73 -34.49
C TYR A 626 8.31 -30.64 -35.51
N PRO A 627 9.48 -30.71 -36.16
CA PRO A 627 9.67 -30.06 -37.44
C PRO A 627 10.18 -31.06 -38.48
N LEU A 628 9.34 -31.50 -39.41
CA LEU A 628 9.78 -31.90 -40.75
C LEU A 628 8.54 -32.08 -41.64
N ILE A 629 8.56 -31.51 -42.85
CA ILE A 629 7.50 -31.53 -43.88
C ILE A 629 6.44 -30.40 -43.75
N GLY A 630 6.89 -29.16 -43.61
CA GLY A 630 6.06 -27.96 -43.81
C GLY A 630 6.88 -26.69 -44.09
N PHE A 631 8.15 -26.87 -44.48
CA PHE A 631 9.22 -25.91 -44.25
C PHE A 631 9.39 -24.82 -45.33
N VAL A 632 8.48 -24.73 -46.31
CA VAL A 632 8.67 -23.81 -47.46
C VAL A 632 7.56 -22.77 -47.63
N PHE A 633 6.37 -22.95 -47.02
CA PHE A 633 5.28 -21.96 -47.14
C PHE A 633 4.90 -21.23 -45.82
N LEU A 634 5.23 -21.79 -44.65
CA LEU A 634 4.88 -21.21 -43.33
C LEU A 634 5.88 -20.18 -42.79
N SER A 635 7.09 -20.12 -43.36
CA SER A 635 8.18 -19.25 -42.90
C SER A 635 7.95 -17.76 -43.17
N PHE A 636 7.13 -17.40 -44.15
CA PHE A 636 6.78 -15.99 -44.40
C PHE A 636 5.61 -15.51 -43.53
N GLY A 637 4.56 -16.32 -43.35
CA GLY A 637 3.37 -15.94 -42.58
C GLY A 637 3.60 -15.90 -41.06
N ALA A 638 4.37 -16.85 -40.50
CA ALA A 638 4.70 -16.86 -39.08
C ALA A 638 5.74 -15.79 -38.71
N ALA A 639 6.64 -15.43 -39.61
CA ALA A 639 7.56 -14.30 -39.43
C ALA A 639 6.81 -12.96 -39.46
N CYS A 640 5.79 -12.82 -40.32
CA CYS A 640 4.93 -11.62 -40.32
C CYS A 640 4.12 -11.51 -39.02
N LEU A 641 3.46 -12.58 -38.57
CA LEU A 641 2.66 -12.56 -37.33
C LEU A 641 3.51 -12.39 -36.06
N TYR A 642 4.73 -12.93 -36.03
CA TYR A 642 5.68 -12.71 -34.93
C TYR A 642 6.23 -11.28 -34.94
N GLN A 643 6.51 -10.71 -36.12
CA GLN A 643 6.88 -9.29 -36.25
C GLN A 643 5.73 -8.35 -35.88
N ASP A 644 4.48 -8.69 -36.22
CA ASP A 644 3.30 -7.92 -35.85
C ASP A 644 3.06 -7.97 -34.33
N HIS A 645 3.22 -9.13 -33.68
CA HIS A 645 3.10 -9.22 -32.22
C HIS A 645 4.20 -8.42 -31.49
N LEU A 646 5.46 -8.48 -31.95
CA LEU A 646 6.54 -7.66 -31.40
C LEU A 646 6.32 -6.16 -31.62
N LYS A 647 5.71 -5.79 -32.75
CA LYS A 647 5.30 -4.42 -33.06
C LYS A 647 4.20 -3.92 -32.13
N ASP A 648 3.22 -4.76 -31.80
CA ASP A 648 2.17 -4.43 -30.84
C ASP A 648 2.72 -4.27 -29.42
N GLU A 649 3.64 -5.12 -28.97
CA GLU A 649 4.30 -4.97 -27.67
C GLU A 649 5.14 -3.68 -27.57
N ALA A 650 5.88 -3.32 -28.62
CA ALA A 650 6.70 -2.11 -28.62
C ALA A 650 5.85 -0.82 -28.64
N LYS A 651 4.71 -0.83 -29.36
CA LYS A 651 3.77 0.29 -29.35
C LYS A 651 3.18 0.56 -27.98
N GLU A 652 2.95 -0.47 -27.18
CA GLU A 652 2.48 -0.28 -25.81
C GLU A 652 3.52 0.38 -24.89
N MET A 653 4.79 0.37 -25.28
CA MET A 653 5.88 0.99 -24.51
C MET A 653 6.17 2.43 -24.94
N ILE A 654 5.47 2.96 -25.96
CA ILE A 654 5.63 4.32 -26.45
C ILE A 654 4.30 5.09 -26.27
N SER A 655 4.38 6.39 -26.01
CA SER A 655 3.20 7.26 -25.94
C SER A 655 3.53 8.66 -26.46
N GLU A 656 2.64 9.18 -27.28
CA GLU A 656 2.60 10.58 -27.72
C GLU A 656 1.59 11.41 -26.91
N GLY A 657 0.81 10.75 -26.06
CA GLY A 657 -0.27 11.32 -25.25
C GLY A 657 -1.49 10.39 -25.11
N GLU A 658 -1.54 9.30 -25.87
CA GLU A 658 -2.58 8.26 -25.86
C GLU A 658 -2.48 7.31 -24.66
N ARG A 659 -1.39 7.41 -23.89
CA ARG A 659 -1.16 6.68 -22.65
C ARG A 659 -0.44 7.59 -21.65
N SER A 660 -0.66 7.37 -20.37
CA SER A 660 0.18 7.94 -19.32
C SER A 660 0.93 6.82 -18.64
N PHE A 661 2.25 6.94 -18.60
CA PHE A 661 3.13 6.00 -17.89
C PHE A 661 3.22 6.37 -16.40
N ILE A 662 3.20 7.67 -16.09
CA ILE A 662 3.29 8.18 -14.72
C ILE A 662 1.88 8.50 -14.21
N LYS A 663 1.28 7.53 -13.50
CA LYS A 663 -0.12 7.58 -13.05
C LYS A 663 -0.37 8.66 -11.99
N THR A 664 -1.07 9.72 -12.35
CA THR A 664 -1.58 10.75 -11.42
C THR A 664 -2.85 11.42 -11.96
N HIS A 665 -3.71 11.90 -11.04
CA HIS A 665 -4.89 12.79 -11.17
C HIS A 665 -5.90 12.55 -12.31
N TYR A 666 -7.14 13.02 -12.15
CA TYR A 666 -8.19 12.79 -13.17
C TYR A 666 -8.01 13.65 -14.43
N LEU A 667 -7.37 14.82 -14.32
CA LEU A 667 -7.14 15.75 -15.45
C LEU A 667 -6.26 15.13 -16.53
N LYS A 668 -5.07 14.63 -16.17
CA LYS A 668 -4.19 13.91 -17.10
C LYS A 668 -4.86 12.72 -17.78
N ARG A 669 -5.62 11.92 -17.01
CA ARG A 669 -6.38 10.78 -17.53
C ARG A 669 -7.44 11.21 -18.56
N SER A 670 -8.06 12.37 -18.34
CA SER A 670 -9.03 12.93 -19.27
C SER A 670 -8.32 13.39 -20.55
N GLY A 671 -7.16 14.06 -20.44
CA GLY A 671 -6.30 14.41 -21.57
C GLY A 671 -5.95 13.20 -22.43
N VAL A 672 -5.50 12.11 -21.81
CA VAL A 672 -5.22 10.83 -22.50
C VAL A 672 -6.44 10.30 -23.24
N GLN A 673 -7.63 10.34 -22.63
CA GLN A 673 -8.86 9.89 -23.29
C GLN A 673 -9.22 10.76 -24.49
N TYR A 674 -8.95 12.06 -24.43
CA TYR A 674 -9.20 12.98 -25.54
C TYR A 674 -8.21 12.76 -26.69
N VAL A 675 -6.93 12.50 -26.41
CA VAL A 675 -5.95 12.11 -27.44
C VAL A 675 -6.37 10.84 -28.17
N ASN A 676 -6.83 9.82 -27.44
CA ASN A 676 -7.33 8.56 -28.04
C ASN A 676 -8.58 8.75 -28.93
N LYS A 677 -9.29 9.88 -28.78
CA LYS A 677 -10.43 10.26 -29.61
C LYS A 677 -10.08 11.31 -30.66
N GLU A 678 -8.79 11.62 -30.82
CA GLU A 678 -8.28 12.68 -31.68
C GLU A 678 -8.86 14.07 -31.36
N ASN A 679 -9.33 14.28 -30.13
CA ASN A 679 -9.85 15.57 -29.66
C ASN A 679 -8.72 16.37 -28.98
N PHE A 680 -7.86 16.95 -29.81
CA PHE A 680 -6.64 17.61 -29.32
C PHE A 680 -6.89 18.94 -28.57
N GLU A 681 -8.03 19.60 -28.81
CA GLU A 681 -8.42 20.82 -28.11
C GLU A 681 -8.71 20.51 -26.63
N GLN A 682 -9.58 19.54 -26.37
CA GLN A 682 -9.90 19.11 -25.01
C GLN A 682 -8.71 18.38 -24.35
N ALA A 683 -7.89 17.68 -25.14
CA ALA A 683 -6.66 17.09 -24.64
C ALA A 683 -5.68 18.15 -24.12
N SER A 684 -5.46 19.20 -24.91
CA SER A 684 -4.61 20.34 -24.54
C SER A 684 -5.09 20.97 -23.23
N ASP A 685 -6.36 21.39 -23.14
CA ASP A 685 -6.90 22.01 -21.92
C ASP A 685 -6.74 21.12 -20.67
N ALA A 686 -6.98 19.81 -20.81
CA ALA A 686 -6.84 18.86 -19.70
C ALA A 686 -5.38 18.68 -19.25
N PHE A 687 -4.44 18.57 -20.19
CA PHE A 687 -3.02 18.45 -19.85
C PHE A 687 -2.47 19.75 -19.26
N GLU A 688 -2.93 20.91 -19.75
CA GLU A 688 -2.54 22.21 -19.23
C GLU A 688 -2.89 22.37 -17.75
N LYS A 689 -4.16 22.09 -17.43
CA LYS A 689 -4.65 22.10 -16.05
C LYS A 689 -3.90 21.08 -15.19
N SER A 690 -3.54 19.93 -15.75
CA SER A 690 -2.82 18.89 -15.03
C SER A 690 -1.42 19.31 -14.63
N TYR A 691 -0.61 19.83 -15.55
CA TYR A 691 0.78 20.20 -15.23
C TYR A 691 0.84 21.43 -14.32
N LYS A 692 -0.06 22.42 -14.52
CA LYS A 692 -0.14 23.61 -13.65
C LYS A 692 -0.57 23.29 -12.22
N LEU A 693 -1.24 22.16 -11.99
CA LEU A 693 -1.69 21.74 -10.66
C LEU A 693 -0.63 20.91 -9.92
N LEU A 694 0.10 20.04 -10.64
CA LEU A 694 0.84 18.92 -10.03
C LEU A 694 2.35 18.91 -10.32
N ASP A 695 2.89 19.94 -10.97
CA ASP A 695 4.29 19.96 -11.46
C ASP A 695 4.62 18.70 -12.31
N ASP A 696 3.71 18.34 -13.22
CA ASP A 696 3.77 17.08 -13.98
C ASP A 696 4.45 17.26 -15.36
N PRO A 697 5.71 16.83 -15.53
CA PRO A 697 6.45 17.01 -16.78
C PRO A 697 5.92 16.14 -17.93
N GLU A 698 5.34 14.97 -17.66
CA GLU A 698 4.70 14.15 -18.72
C GLU A 698 3.46 14.88 -19.25
N ALA A 699 2.66 15.51 -18.38
CA ALA A 699 1.53 16.31 -18.82
C ALA A 699 1.95 17.56 -19.60
N LEU A 700 3.05 18.25 -19.23
CA LEU A 700 3.55 19.39 -20.00
C LEU A 700 3.98 18.97 -21.43
N ILE A 701 4.64 17.81 -21.56
CA ILE A 701 5.02 17.26 -22.87
C ILE A 701 3.78 16.95 -23.71
N TYR A 702 2.79 16.26 -23.14
CA TYR A 702 1.56 15.94 -23.86
C TYR A 702 0.70 17.16 -24.18
N TRP A 703 0.76 18.22 -23.37
CA TRP A 703 0.17 19.51 -23.70
C TRP A 703 0.79 20.11 -24.96
N HIS A 704 2.12 20.12 -25.09
CA HIS A 704 2.79 20.57 -26.31
C HIS A 704 2.46 19.68 -27.52
N ASN A 705 2.50 18.36 -27.36
CA ASN A 705 2.16 17.42 -28.43
C ASN A 705 0.71 17.62 -28.92
N SER A 706 -0.24 17.79 -27.99
CA SER A 706 -1.65 18.05 -28.31
C SER A 706 -1.82 19.36 -29.08
N ASN A 707 -1.10 20.42 -28.69
CA ASN A 707 -1.13 21.70 -29.40
C ASN A 707 -0.55 21.63 -30.81
N ILE A 708 0.46 20.80 -31.04
CA ILE A 708 1.01 20.55 -32.37
C ILE A 708 -0.03 19.83 -33.22
N LYS A 709 -0.63 18.75 -32.71
CA LYS A 709 -1.64 17.96 -33.44
C LYS A 709 -2.92 18.75 -33.72
N LEU A 710 -3.35 19.61 -32.79
CA LEU A 710 -4.52 20.48 -32.94
C LEU A 710 -4.42 21.40 -34.18
N ARG A 711 -3.21 21.88 -34.49
CA ARG A 711 -2.95 22.77 -35.63
C ARG A 711 -2.74 22.02 -36.95
N GLY A 712 -2.63 20.69 -36.91
CA GLY A 712 -2.57 19.84 -38.09
C GLY A 712 -1.44 20.21 -39.06
N HIS A 713 -1.76 20.30 -40.35
CA HIS A 713 -0.79 20.49 -41.43
C HIS A 713 -0.07 21.84 -41.42
N ASP A 714 -0.57 22.84 -40.67
CA ASP A 714 0.01 24.19 -40.63
C ASP A 714 1.25 24.28 -39.73
N THR A 715 1.46 23.30 -38.83
CA THR A 715 2.62 23.27 -37.93
C THR A 715 3.61 22.20 -38.37
N LYS A 716 4.77 22.62 -38.89
CA LYS A 716 5.90 21.71 -39.11
C LYS A 716 6.49 21.31 -37.76
N TYR A 717 6.88 20.06 -37.60
CA TYR A 717 7.56 19.63 -36.38
C TYR A 717 8.67 18.61 -36.66
N PHE A 718 9.60 18.53 -35.72
CA PHE A 718 10.65 17.52 -35.64
C PHE A 718 10.37 16.60 -34.47
N GLU A 719 10.53 15.29 -34.64
CA GLU A 719 10.25 14.32 -33.58
C GLU A 719 11.54 13.77 -32.95
N ILE A 720 11.54 13.71 -31.62
CA ILE A 720 12.51 12.95 -30.82
C ILE A 720 11.76 11.99 -29.90
N ILE A 721 12.47 10.99 -29.40
CA ILE A 721 11.94 10.07 -28.40
C ILE A 721 12.76 10.10 -27.12
N VAL A 722 12.09 10.06 -25.98
CA VAL A 722 12.72 10.12 -24.65
C VAL A 722 12.48 8.80 -23.95
N SER A 723 13.56 8.06 -23.69
CA SER A 723 13.51 6.74 -23.06
C SER A 723 13.87 6.83 -21.58
N ALA A 724 12.94 6.48 -20.70
CA ALA A 724 13.10 6.59 -19.25
C ALA A 724 12.34 5.48 -18.49
N PRO A 725 12.66 5.22 -17.21
CA PRO A 725 12.05 4.14 -16.44
C PRO A 725 10.73 4.56 -15.77
N MET A 726 9.70 4.81 -16.57
CA MET A 726 8.51 5.54 -16.14
C MET A 726 7.58 4.76 -15.20
N GLU A 727 7.50 3.42 -15.31
CA GLU A 727 6.63 2.61 -14.45
C GLU A 727 7.37 2.06 -13.22
N LYS A 728 8.61 1.58 -13.39
CA LYS A 728 9.42 1.05 -12.28
C LYS A 728 10.05 2.14 -11.42
N ASN A 729 10.42 3.29 -11.99
CA ASN A 729 11.06 4.37 -11.24
C ASN A 729 10.54 5.76 -11.66
N PRO A 730 9.27 6.07 -11.35
CA PRO A 730 8.61 7.29 -11.79
C PRO A 730 9.29 8.57 -11.29
N ILE A 731 10.00 8.53 -10.15
CA ILE A 731 10.71 9.70 -9.61
C ILE A 731 11.88 10.09 -10.52
N ILE A 732 12.75 9.13 -10.86
CA ILE A 732 13.87 9.38 -11.79
C ILE A 732 13.34 9.76 -13.18
N ALA A 733 12.27 9.11 -13.64
CA ALA A 733 11.63 9.48 -14.90
C ALA A 733 11.15 10.94 -14.89
N GLN A 734 10.49 11.40 -13.81
CA GLN A 734 10.09 12.80 -13.67
C GLN A 734 11.29 13.76 -13.70
N GLU A 735 12.41 13.43 -13.04
CA GLU A 735 13.62 14.27 -13.08
C GLU A 735 14.13 14.49 -14.51
N ILE A 736 14.21 13.41 -15.30
CA ILE A 736 14.63 13.46 -16.72
C ILE A 736 13.60 14.24 -17.54
N LEU A 737 12.31 13.91 -17.38
CA LEU A 737 11.24 14.53 -18.14
C LEU A 737 11.09 16.03 -17.85
N ARG A 738 11.40 16.53 -16.63
CA ARG A 738 11.41 17.98 -16.36
C ARG A 738 12.39 18.73 -17.26
N GLY A 739 13.59 18.19 -17.44
CA GLY A 739 14.61 18.82 -18.29
C GLY A 739 14.19 18.85 -19.76
N VAL A 740 13.69 17.71 -20.24
CA VAL A 740 13.16 17.56 -21.59
C VAL A 740 11.96 18.48 -21.84
N ALA A 741 10.98 18.46 -20.93
CA ALA A 741 9.75 19.25 -21.04
C ALA A 741 10.04 20.75 -21.03
N GLN A 742 10.99 21.19 -20.20
CA GLN A 742 11.43 22.58 -20.18
C GLN A 742 12.11 22.98 -21.50
N ALA A 743 13.01 22.15 -22.04
CA ALA A 743 13.64 22.43 -23.34
C ALA A 743 12.61 22.48 -24.48
N GLN A 744 11.62 21.59 -24.46
CA GLN A 744 10.49 21.61 -25.40
C GLN A 744 9.67 22.89 -25.26
N HIS A 745 9.36 23.29 -24.02
CA HIS A 745 8.57 24.47 -23.72
C HIS A 745 9.23 25.77 -24.18
N GLU A 746 10.55 25.86 -24.04
CA GLU A 746 11.33 27.03 -24.47
C GLU A 746 11.56 27.08 -25.99
N PHE A 747 11.54 25.94 -26.68
CA PHE A 747 11.70 25.88 -28.14
C PHE A 747 10.40 26.04 -28.90
N ASN A 748 9.32 25.42 -28.42
CA ASN A 748 8.04 25.43 -29.12
C ASN A 748 7.42 26.82 -29.14
N PRO A 749 6.56 27.13 -30.13
CA PRO A 749 5.78 28.36 -30.11
C PRO A 749 4.99 28.50 -28.81
N ASN A 750 4.83 29.73 -28.35
CA ASN A 750 4.00 30.02 -27.17
C ASN A 750 2.54 29.78 -27.51
N TRP A 751 2.04 28.58 -27.20
CA TRP A 751 0.72 28.13 -27.60
C TRP A 751 -0.41 28.97 -27.01
N GLU A 752 -0.26 29.49 -25.78
CA GLU A 752 -1.22 30.41 -25.16
C GLU A 752 -1.32 31.74 -25.93
N LYS A 753 -0.19 32.23 -26.47
CA LYS A 753 -0.19 33.44 -27.31
C LYS A 753 -0.75 33.13 -28.70
N CYS A 754 -0.40 31.99 -29.28
CA CYS A 754 -0.87 31.56 -30.59
C CYS A 754 -2.38 31.28 -30.66
N GLU A 755 -3.00 30.95 -29.53
CA GLU A 755 -4.46 30.84 -29.44
C GLU A 755 -5.14 32.21 -29.57
N LYS A 756 -4.57 33.24 -28.95
CA LYS A 756 -5.10 34.62 -28.97
C LYS A 756 -4.78 35.35 -30.29
N GLU A 757 -3.60 35.10 -30.84
CA GLU A 757 -3.06 35.78 -32.02
C GLU A 757 -2.49 34.76 -33.03
N PRO A 758 -3.34 33.99 -33.74
CA PRO A 758 -2.88 32.90 -34.62
C PRO A 758 -2.09 33.37 -35.85
N ALA A 759 -2.18 34.65 -36.21
CA ALA A 759 -1.47 35.24 -37.35
C ALA A 759 -0.01 35.62 -37.04
N LEU A 760 0.48 35.44 -35.79
CA LEU A 760 1.88 35.69 -35.47
C LEU A 760 2.78 34.71 -36.22
N GLU A 761 3.79 35.23 -36.92
CA GLU A 761 4.80 34.42 -37.63
C GLU A 761 5.43 33.35 -36.71
N ALA A 762 5.61 33.68 -35.43
CA ALA A 762 6.13 32.77 -34.42
C ALA A 762 5.29 31.49 -34.24
N CYS A 763 4.01 31.49 -34.58
CA CYS A 763 3.10 30.34 -34.47
C CYS A 763 3.24 29.34 -35.62
N SER A 764 3.90 29.73 -36.71
CA SER A 764 4.24 28.86 -37.85
C SER A 764 5.67 28.32 -37.77
N ASN A 765 6.43 28.69 -36.72
CA ASN A 765 7.77 28.18 -36.51
C ASN A 765 7.76 26.66 -36.27
N PRO A 766 8.77 25.92 -36.76
CA PRO A 766 8.86 24.49 -36.51
C PRO A 766 8.89 24.17 -35.01
N ALA A 767 8.08 23.20 -34.59
CA ALA A 767 8.01 22.73 -33.21
C ALA A 767 8.82 21.44 -32.99
N LEU A 768 9.08 21.10 -31.74
CA LEU A 768 9.61 19.82 -31.29
C LEU A 768 8.48 18.98 -30.72
N PHE A 769 8.25 17.82 -31.33
CA PHE A 769 7.32 16.79 -30.88
C PHE A 769 8.10 15.71 -30.12
N ILE A 770 7.57 15.25 -28.99
CA ILE A 770 8.30 14.33 -28.12
C ILE A 770 7.46 13.09 -27.85
N SER A 771 7.94 11.95 -28.36
CA SER A 771 7.44 10.62 -28.00
C SER A 771 8.09 10.17 -26.68
N LEU A 772 7.31 9.61 -25.76
CA LEU A 772 7.80 9.04 -24.51
C LEU A 772 7.92 7.52 -24.64
N ALA A 773 9.03 6.94 -24.23
CA ALA A 773 9.26 5.49 -24.24
C ALA A 773 9.60 4.98 -22.84
N ASN A 774 8.86 3.96 -22.38
CA ASN A 774 9.10 3.32 -21.09
C ASN A 774 9.98 2.07 -21.25
N ASP A 775 11.27 2.21 -20.96
CA ASP A 775 12.21 1.08 -20.97
C ASP A 775 12.35 0.37 -19.61
N ASP A 776 11.87 0.98 -18.51
CA ASP A 776 12.01 0.48 -17.14
C ASP A 776 13.43 0.07 -16.71
N ASN A 777 14.46 0.65 -17.35
CA ASN A 777 15.86 0.24 -17.24
C ASN A 777 16.10 -1.25 -17.61
N GLU A 778 15.31 -1.81 -18.54
CA GLU A 778 15.44 -3.18 -19.03
C GLU A 778 15.92 -3.21 -20.49
N SER A 779 17.09 -3.83 -20.74
CA SER A 779 17.69 -3.89 -22.07
C SER A 779 16.77 -4.52 -23.11
N GLU A 780 16.04 -5.59 -22.76
CA GLU A 780 15.13 -6.26 -23.69
C GLU A 780 13.93 -5.38 -24.10
N LYS A 781 13.39 -4.56 -23.18
CA LYS A 781 12.33 -3.59 -23.52
C LYS A 781 12.88 -2.50 -24.43
N ALA A 782 14.01 -1.91 -24.06
CA ALA A 782 14.67 -0.87 -24.85
C ALA A 782 15.02 -1.36 -26.27
N LYS A 783 15.46 -2.62 -26.41
CA LYS A 783 15.76 -3.26 -27.68
C LYS A 783 14.52 -3.40 -28.57
N LYS A 784 13.37 -3.76 -27.99
CA LYS A 784 12.09 -3.81 -28.72
C LYS A 784 11.66 -2.42 -29.18
N ILE A 785 11.72 -1.43 -28.30
CA ILE A 785 11.40 -0.02 -28.59
C ILE A 785 12.23 0.48 -29.76
N ILE A 786 13.57 0.35 -29.70
CA ILE A 786 14.43 0.93 -30.73
C ILE A 786 14.33 0.22 -32.07
N ASN A 787 14.15 -1.11 -32.08
CA ASN A 787 13.93 -1.86 -33.31
C ASN A 787 12.61 -1.44 -33.99
N TYR A 788 11.56 -1.19 -33.20
CA TYR A 788 10.31 -0.63 -33.71
C TYR A 788 10.53 0.79 -34.27
N VAL A 789 11.21 1.68 -33.53
CA VAL A 789 11.49 3.06 -33.99
C VAL A 789 12.28 3.06 -35.31
N ILE A 790 13.34 2.26 -35.42
CA ILE A 790 14.17 2.20 -36.64
C ILE A 790 13.35 1.72 -37.85
N LYS A 791 12.45 0.75 -37.65
CA LYS A 791 11.67 0.14 -38.72
C LYS A 791 10.45 0.95 -39.12
N ASP A 792 9.68 1.43 -38.14
CA ASP A 792 8.33 1.96 -38.32
C ASP A 792 8.22 3.47 -38.10
N LYS A 793 9.25 4.11 -37.51
CA LYS A 793 9.33 5.57 -37.31
C LYS A 793 10.70 6.15 -37.76
N PRO A 794 11.10 5.97 -39.03
CA PRO A 794 12.40 6.38 -39.54
C PRO A 794 12.65 7.91 -39.49
N GLU A 795 11.62 8.72 -39.28
CA GLU A 795 11.66 10.18 -39.17
C GLU A 795 12.13 10.70 -37.81
N ILE A 796 12.10 9.87 -36.75
CA ILE A 796 12.56 10.28 -35.42
C ILE A 796 14.04 10.66 -35.48
N LEU A 797 14.40 11.88 -35.06
CA LEU A 797 15.75 12.41 -35.23
C LEU A 797 16.75 11.89 -34.20
N ALA A 798 16.32 11.74 -32.95
CA ALA A 798 17.19 11.36 -31.84
C ALA A 798 16.45 10.62 -30.74
N VAL A 799 17.19 9.78 -29.99
CA VAL A 799 16.79 9.23 -28.71
C VAL A 799 17.51 9.95 -27.59
N ILE A 800 16.76 10.51 -26.64
CA ILE A 800 17.28 11.04 -25.38
C ILE A 800 17.10 9.96 -24.31
N GLY A 801 18.21 9.36 -23.88
CA GLY A 801 18.23 8.17 -23.04
C GLY A 801 19.46 7.30 -23.35
N HIS A 802 19.67 6.15 -22.73
CA HIS A 802 18.85 5.55 -21.67
C HIS A 802 19.30 6.02 -20.28
N ASN A 803 18.44 5.81 -19.28
CA ASN A 803 18.79 6.17 -17.90
C ASN A 803 19.93 5.31 -17.36
N ALA A 804 19.82 3.99 -17.49
CA ALA A 804 20.78 3.03 -16.94
C ALA A 804 21.89 2.67 -17.94
N SER A 805 23.14 2.61 -17.45
CA SER A 805 24.32 2.39 -18.30
C SER A 805 24.34 1.01 -18.96
N ASN A 806 23.80 -0.02 -18.31
CA ASN A 806 23.64 -1.37 -18.88
C ASN A 806 22.78 -1.35 -20.16
N VAL A 807 21.63 -0.67 -20.11
CA VAL A 807 20.72 -0.54 -21.28
C VAL A 807 21.42 0.20 -22.41
N SER A 808 22.09 1.31 -22.12
CA SER A 808 22.84 2.06 -23.11
C SER A 808 23.92 1.19 -23.79
N ASN A 809 24.70 0.42 -23.00
CA ASN A 809 25.77 -0.42 -23.52
C ASN A 809 25.28 -1.58 -24.38
N ASP A 810 24.15 -2.19 -24.03
CA ASP A 810 23.55 -3.29 -24.79
C ASP A 810 23.05 -2.85 -26.18
N LEU A 811 22.80 -1.55 -26.36
CA LEU A 811 22.22 -0.99 -27.58
C LEU A 811 23.19 -0.23 -28.48
N ILE A 812 24.43 0.04 -28.06
CA ILE A 812 25.45 0.78 -28.84
C ILE A 812 25.51 0.31 -30.29
N GLU A 813 25.61 -1.01 -30.52
CA GLU A 813 25.72 -1.59 -31.86
C GLU A 813 24.49 -1.32 -32.72
N ILE A 814 23.30 -1.35 -32.11
CA ILE A 814 22.03 -1.10 -32.81
C ILE A 814 21.96 0.36 -33.23
N TYR A 815 22.29 1.30 -32.34
CA TYR A 815 22.30 2.73 -32.65
C TYR A 815 23.30 3.07 -33.75
N GLN A 816 24.54 2.61 -33.63
CA GLN A 816 25.57 2.87 -34.63
C GLN A 816 25.21 2.26 -35.99
N LYS A 817 24.87 0.97 -36.03
CA LYS A 817 24.57 0.26 -37.29
C LYS A 817 23.43 0.91 -38.05
N ASN A 818 22.40 1.41 -37.36
CA ASN A 818 21.21 1.99 -37.98
C ASN A 818 21.25 3.52 -38.09
N LYS A 819 22.40 4.16 -37.80
CA LYS A 819 22.56 5.63 -37.81
C LYS A 819 21.50 6.35 -36.96
N MET A 820 21.09 5.72 -35.86
CA MET A 820 20.11 6.31 -34.95
C MET A 820 20.88 7.12 -33.91
N LEU A 821 20.69 8.44 -33.90
CA LEU A 821 21.36 9.33 -32.96
C LEU A 821 20.82 9.10 -31.55
N MET A 822 21.71 8.74 -30.63
CA MET A 822 21.43 8.58 -29.21
C MET A 822 22.28 9.57 -28.42
N ILE A 823 21.64 10.33 -27.55
CA ILE A 823 22.30 11.21 -26.59
C ILE A 823 21.86 10.78 -25.19
N SER A 824 22.76 10.15 -24.44
CA SER A 824 22.47 9.75 -23.07
C SER A 824 22.76 10.89 -22.09
N PRO A 825 21.74 11.38 -21.37
CA PRO A 825 21.94 12.40 -20.35
C PRO A 825 22.48 11.83 -19.03
N THR A 826 22.27 10.55 -18.72
CA THR A 826 22.51 10.03 -17.37
C THR A 826 23.30 8.73 -17.29
N SER A 827 23.58 8.04 -18.41
CA SER A 827 24.46 6.86 -18.39
C SER A 827 25.92 7.28 -18.29
N PHE A 828 26.56 7.00 -17.15
CA PHE A 828 27.93 7.45 -16.86
C PHE A 828 29.02 6.37 -16.94
N ALA A 829 28.68 5.20 -17.50
CA ALA A 829 29.63 4.11 -17.69
C ALA A 829 29.47 3.46 -19.07
N LEU A 830 29.47 4.29 -20.12
CA LEU A 830 29.43 3.80 -21.49
C LEU A 830 30.73 3.09 -21.88
N ASP A 831 30.58 2.01 -22.65
CA ASP A 831 31.70 1.30 -23.27
C ASP A 831 32.19 2.06 -24.51
N PHE A 832 33.05 3.05 -24.28
CA PHE A 832 33.62 3.91 -25.32
C PHE A 832 34.44 3.14 -26.37
N ASP A 833 35.09 2.04 -26.00
CA ASP A 833 35.78 1.16 -26.94
C ASP A 833 34.79 0.47 -27.87
N LYS A 834 33.65 0.01 -27.33
CA LYS A 834 32.55 -0.55 -28.13
C LYS A 834 31.94 0.50 -29.05
N ILE A 835 31.82 1.75 -28.62
CA ILE A 835 31.36 2.85 -29.48
C ILE A 835 32.34 3.07 -30.63
N GLU A 836 33.65 3.15 -30.35
CA GLU A 836 34.68 3.38 -31.37
C GLU A 836 34.75 2.23 -32.38
N LYS A 837 34.72 0.98 -31.92
CA LYS A 837 34.78 -0.23 -32.78
C LYS A 837 33.58 -0.35 -33.71
N ASN A 838 32.41 0.14 -33.29
CA ASN A 838 31.16 -0.04 -34.03
C ASN A 838 30.74 1.19 -34.85
N LYS A 839 31.62 2.18 -35.05
CA LYS A 839 31.32 3.35 -35.86
C LYS A 839 30.78 3.01 -37.24
N ASN A 840 29.79 3.76 -37.68
CA ASN A 840 29.21 3.61 -39.00
C ASN A 840 29.92 4.54 -39.99
N GLY A 841 30.80 3.99 -40.83
CA GLY A 841 31.58 4.78 -41.79
C GLY A 841 32.45 5.85 -41.13
N GLY A 842 32.98 5.57 -39.94
CA GLY A 842 33.79 6.51 -39.15
C GLY A 842 32.99 7.60 -38.40
N LYS A 843 31.67 7.64 -38.57
CA LYS A 843 30.77 8.52 -37.81
C LYS A 843 30.31 7.88 -36.52
N ASN A 844 30.10 8.71 -35.49
CA ASN A 844 29.57 8.29 -34.21
C ASN A 844 28.13 8.76 -34.06
N PHE A 845 27.23 7.86 -33.64
CA PHE A 845 25.83 8.17 -33.37
C PHE A 845 25.44 8.02 -31.88
N VAL A 846 26.39 7.68 -31.01
CA VAL A 846 26.15 7.53 -29.56
C VAL A 846 27.00 8.54 -28.80
N TYR A 847 26.35 9.41 -28.04
CA TYR A 847 26.98 10.48 -27.28
C TYR A 847 26.54 10.44 -25.82
N SER A 848 27.45 10.77 -24.89
CA SER A 848 27.12 10.88 -23.46
C SER A 848 27.40 12.27 -22.91
N LEU A 849 26.40 12.88 -22.28
CA LEU A 849 26.61 14.12 -21.52
C LEU A 849 27.11 13.88 -20.10
N ALA A 850 26.77 12.72 -19.52
CA ALA A 850 27.40 12.26 -18.30
C ALA A 850 28.77 11.70 -18.66
N PHE A 851 29.82 12.47 -18.34
CA PHE A 851 31.21 12.05 -18.55
C PHE A 851 31.56 10.84 -17.66
N ASP A 852 32.64 10.14 -18.00
CA ASP A 852 32.97 8.87 -17.36
C ASP A 852 33.09 8.96 -15.85
N VAL A 853 32.65 7.89 -15.19
CA VAL A 853 32.68 7.76 -13.73
C VAL A 853 34.09 7.93 -13.14
N SER A 854 35.15 7.70 -13.91
CA SER A 854 36.54 7.92 -13.49
C SER A 854 36.79 9.34 -12.96
N HIS A 855 36.28 10.37 -13.64
CA HIS A 855 36.44 11.76 -13.21
C HIS A 855 35.71 12.05 -11.89
N LEU A 856 34.53 11.47 -11.69
CA LEU A 856 33.78 11.61 -10.43
C LEU A 856 34.47 10.91 -9.27
N ILE A 857 35.04 9.73 -9.53
CA ILE A 857 35.82 8.96 -8.57
C ILE A 857 37.05 9.75 -8.15
N THR A 858 37.82 10.28 -9.11
CA THR A 858 38.98 11.14 -8.78
C THR A 858 38.57 12.28 -7.86
N LYS A 859 37.47 12.99 -8.17
CA LYS A 859 36.97 14.09 -7.35
C LYS A 859 36.55 13.63 -5.94
N LEU A 860 35.85 12.50 -5.83
CA LEU A 860 35.44 11.95 -4.54
C LEU A 860 36.65 11.56 -3.69
N PHE A 861 37.66 10.92 -4.29
CA PHE A 861 38.83 10.42 -3.60
C PHE A 861 39.81 11.52 -3.16
N GLU A 862 39.81 12.69 -3.81
CA GLU A 862 40.48 13.89 -3.27
C GLU A 862 40.01 14.25 -1.85
N LYS A 863 38.76 13.88 -1.49
CA LYS A 863 38.18 14.16 -0.18
C LYS A 863 38.32 13.01 0.82
N ILE A 864 38.57 11.79 0.35
CA ILE A 864 38.71 10.62 1.21
C ILE A 864 40.14 10.60 1.80
N PRO A 865 40.30 10.74 3.13
CA PRO A 865 41.63 10.73 3.74
C PRO A 865 42.20 9.30 3.71
N ILE A 866 43.12 9.04 2.80
CA ILE A 866 43.85 7.76 2.73
C ILE A 866 45.00 7.81 3.72
N VAL A 867 44.83 7.19 4.90
CA VAL A 867 45.78 7.28 6.01
C VAL A 867 46.17 5.88 6.49
N GLY A 868 47.43 5.48 6.26
CA GLY A 868 48.07 4.31 6.87
C GLY A 868 47.25 3.02 6.76
N ASP A 869 46.96 2.39 7.91
CA ASP A 869 46.26 1.09 8.01
C ASP A 869 44.73 1.17 7.88
N LYS A 870 44.16 2.36 7.66
CA LYS A 870 42.70 2.53 7.57
C LYS A 870 42.17 2.12 6.21
N LYS A 871 41.11 1.31 6.22
CA LYS A 871 40.46 0.76 5.02
C LYS A 871 39.09 1.39 4.76
N ILE A 872 38.67 1.29 3.51
CA ILE A 872 37.37 1.69 2.98
C ILE A 872 36.59 0.40 2.65
N LEU A 873 35.37 0.29 3.18
CA LEU A 873 34.43 -0.75 2.75
C LEU A 873 33.62 -0.23 1.57
N LEU A 874 33.61 -0.95 0.46
CA LEU A 874 32.79 -0.63 -0.71
C LEU A 874 31.66 -1.65 -0.84
N CYS A 875 30.43 -1.16 -0.72
CA CYS A 875 29.22 -1.92 -1.02
C CYS A 875 28.70 -1.49 -2.38
N TYR A 876 28.60 -2.42 -3.32
CA TYR A 876 28.26 -2.15 -4.71
C TYR A 876 27.23 -3.16 -5.23
N ASP A 877 26.62 -2.91 -6.37
CA ASP A 877 25.72 -3.87 -7.03
C ASP A 877 26.45 -4.53 -8.20
N SER A 878 26.68 -5.86 -8.12
CA SER A 878 27.44 -6.58 -9.15
C SER A 878 26.72 -6.73 -10.49
N ASN A 879 25.40 -6.50 -10.54
CA ASN A 879 24.64 -6.50 -11.80
C ASN A 879 24.60 -5.12 -12.47
N ALA A 880 25.14 -4.08 -11.84
CA ALA A 880 25.16 -2.73 -12.37
C ALA A 880 26.53 -2.41 -13.00
N HIS A 881 26.60 -2.33 -14.32
CA HIS A 881 27.86 -2.09 -15.06
C HIS A 881 28.59 -0.82 -14.59
N ASP A 882 27.83 0.24 -14.30
CA ASP A 882 28.32 1.49 -13.76
C ASP A 882 28.92 1.36 -12.36
N GLN A 883 28.33 0.52 -11.51
CA GLN A 883 28.84 0.29 -10.15
C GLN A 883 30.01 -0.71 -10.15
N VAL A 884 30.04 -1.67 -11.06
CA VAL A 884 31.19 -2.53 -11.32
C VAL A 884 32.37 -1.71 -11.83
N ARG A 885 32.13 -0.79 -12.78
CA ARG A 885 33.16 0.15 -13.25
C ARG A 885 33.63 1.06 -12.12
N PHE A 886 32.70 1.55 -11.30
CA PHE A 886 33.01 2.33 -10.11
C PHE A 886 33.94 1.57 -9.15
N LYS A 887 33.62 0.31 -8.86
CA LYS A 887 34.47 -0.59 -8.06
C LYS A 887 35.83 -0.79 -8.70
N ASN A 888 35.90 -1.17 -9.97
CA ASN A 888 37.17 -1.47 -10.65
C ASN A 888 38.12 -0.26 -10.66
N LEU A 889 37.58 0.94 -10.90
CA LEU A 889 38.36 2.18 -10.87
C LEU A 889 38.80 2.56 -9.46
N SER A 890 37.98 2.26 -8.46
CA SER A 890 38.35 2.38 -7.05
C SER A 890 39.52 1.47 -6.66
N HIS A 891 39.70 0.32 -7.32
CA HIS A 891 40.80 -0.63 -7.08
C HIS A 891 42.04 -0.43 -7.97
N THR A 892 42.18 0.72 -8.66
CA THR A 892 43.38 1.05 -9.44
C THR A 892 44.64 1.13 -8.57
N SER A 893 45.84 1.01 -9.17
CA SER A 893 47.12 0.90 -8.46
C SER A 893 47.37 1.98 -7.41
N GLN A 894 46.81 3.19 -7.60
CA GLN A 894 46.92 4.31 -6.67
C GLN A 894 46.13 4.10 -5.36
N TYR A 895 45.00 3.39 -5.40
CA TYR A 895 44.05 3.25 -4.29
C TYR A 895 43.80 1.81 -3.86
N LYS A 896 44.40 0.83 -4.55
CA LYS A 896 44.23 -0.61 -4.32
C LYS A 896 44.39 -1.02 -2.86
N ASN A 897 45.36 -0.42 -2.16
CA ASN A 897 45.64 -0.73 -0.77
C ASN A 897 44.72 -0.02 0.24
N ALA A 898 43.81 0.86 -0.21
CA ALA A 898 42.88 1.60 0.65
C ALA A 898 41.58 0.82 0.92
N PHE A 899 41.28 -0.26 0.19
CA PHE A 899 40.02 -1.02 0.32
C PHE A 899 40.15 -2.23 1.24
N SER A 900 39.03 -2.57 1.89
CA SER A 900 38.84 -3.84 2.60
C SER A 900 38.51 -4.97 1.61
N ASP A 901 38.94 -6.19 1.93
CA ASP A 901 38.66 -7.39 1.13
C ASP A 901 37.26 -7.99 1.39
N ILE A 902 36.46 -7.38 2.26
CA ILE A 902 35.07 -7.81 2.53
C ILE A 902 34.23 -7.62 1.26
N ASP A 903 33.60 -8.70 0.80
CA ASP A 903 32.69 -8.67 -0.34
C ASP A 903 31.29 -8.21 0.09
N CYS A 904 30.98 -6.94 -0.19
CA CYS A 904 29.68 -6.33 0.07
C CYS A 904 28.96 -6.08 -1.27
N ASP A 905 27.94 -6.88 -1.57
CA ASP A 905 27.24 -6.88 -2.85
C ASP A 905 25.72 -6.86 -2.67
N PHE A 906 25.08 -5.78 -3.11
CA PHE A 906 23.63 -5.58 -3.01
C PHE A 906 22.81 -6.56 -3.86
N HIS A 907 23.41 -7.21 -4.86
CA HIS A 907 22.70 -8.17 -5.70
C HIS A 907 22.48 -9.53 -5.02
N LYS A 908 23.27 -9.87 -4.00
CA LYS A 908 23.22 -11.20 -3.36
C LYS A 908 22.01 -11.33 -2.41
N PRO A 909 21.45 -12.54 -2.19
CA PRO A 909 20.24 -12.75 -1.37
C PRO A 909 20.41 -12.51 0.14
N ASP A 910 21.65 -12.47 0.65
CA ASP A 910 22.01 -12.17 2.05
C ASP A 910 22.75 -10.81 2.21
N PRO A 911 22.33 -9.69 1.58
CA PRO A 911 23.26 -8.61 1.31
C PRO A 911 23.65 -7.74 2.52
N ILE A 912 23.05 -7.92 3.71
CA ILE A 912 23.13 -6.89 4.77
C ILE A 912 23.31 -7.42 6.21
N PRO A 913 22.58 -8.41 6.75
CA PRO A 913 22.70 -8.71 8.19
C PRO A 913 24.08 -9.30 8.55
N GLY A 914 24.90 -8.51 9.24
CA GLY A 914 26.15 -8.97 9.87
C GLY A 914 27.46 -8.53 9.21
N ILE A 915 27.43 -7.73 8.13
CA ILE A 915 28.66 -7.18 7.52
C ILE A 915 29.22 -6.05 8.39
N LEU A 916 28.39 -5.07 8.76
CA LEU A 916 28.75 -3.91 9.59
C LEU A 916 28.76 -4.22 11.10
N THR A 917 29.59 -5.19 11.51
CA THR A 917 29.81 -5.50 12.94
C THR A 917 31.06 -4.83 13.48
N ASP A 918 31.05 -4.49 14.78
CA ASP A 918 32.24 -3.95 15.48
C ASP A 918 33.48 -4.85 15.30
N GLN A 919 33.27 -6.17 15.26
CA GLN A 919 34.32 -7.15 15.02
C GLN A 919 34.92 -6.99 13.62
N ASN A 920 34.10 -7.04 12.56
CA ASN A 920 34.58 -6.90 11.18
C ASN A 920 35.28 -5.56 10.96
N ILE A 921 34.75 -4.47 11.51
CA ILE A 921 35.31 -3.13 11.38
C ILE A 921 36.69 -3.04 12.01
N ARG A 922 36.85 -3.56 13.24
CA ARG A 922 38.14 -3.54 13.94
C ARG A 922 39.16 -4.48 13.29
N THR A 923 38.75 -5.70 12.97
CA THR A 923 39.64 -6.70 12.35
C THR A 923 40.15 -6.27 10.97
N ASN A 924 39.32 -5.55 10.20
CA ASN A 924 39.68 -5.12 8.85
C ASN A 924 40.07 -3.63 8.76
N GLY A 925 40.21 -2.93 9.90
CA GLY A 925 40.63 -1.53 9.95
C GLY A 925 39.70 -0.55 9.23
N ILE A 926 38.40 -0.84 9.12
CA ILE A 926 37.46 -0.08 8.30
C ILE A 926 37.17 1.28 8.97
N SER A 927 37.27 2.36 8.20
CA SER A 927 37.06 3.73 8.68
C SER A 927 36.07 4.54 7.86
N SER A 928 35.78 4.09 6.64
CA SER A 928 34.90 4.75 5.69
C SER A 928 34.07 3.70 4.95
N LEU A 929 32.87 4.09 4.53
CA LEU A 929 31.92 3.27 3.80
C LEU A 929 31.54 3.99 2.50
N ILE A 930 31.65 3.30 1.37
CA ILE A 930 31.15 3.76 0.06
C ILE A 930 29.94 2.93 -0.33
N LEU A 931 28.83 3.60 -0.67
CA LEU A 931 27.60 2.98 -1.14
C LEU A 931 27.38 3.23 -2.64
N ALA A 932 27.35 2.15 -3.42
CA ALA A 932 27.30 2.15 -4.87
C ALA A 932 26.17 1.23 -5.40
N PRO A 933 24.88 1.51 -5.09
CA PRO A 933 23.78 0.65 -5.50
C PRO A 933 23.42 0.83 -6.97
N HIS A 934 22.69 -0.15 -7.53
CA HIS A 934 21.92 0.06 -8.76
C HIS A 934 20.72 0.98 -8.47
N VAL A 935 20.19 1.63 -9.51
CA VAL A 935 18.99 2.49 -9.39
C VAL A 935 17.76 1.78 -8.82
N ASN A 936 17.70 0.45 -8.89
CA ASN A 936 16.62 -0.37 -8.33
C ASN A 936 16.92 -0.91 -6.91
N THR A 937 18.16 -0.80 -6.42
CA THR A 937 18.62 -1.31 -5.10
C THR A 937 19.01 -0.17 -4.14
N ILE A 938 18.52 1.05 -4.40
CA ILE A 938 18.75 2.23 -3.53
C ILE A 938 18.31 1.98 -2.07
N HIS A 939 17.21 1.24 -1.87
CA HIS A 939 16.70 0.92 -0.52
C HIS A 939 17.71 0.11 0.31
N ASP A 940 18.44 -0.81 -0.32
CA ASP A 940 19.44 -1.65 0.34
C ASP A 940 20.64 -0.82 0.82
N ALA A 941 21.06 0.16 0.02
CA ALA A 941 22.07 1.13 0.41
C ALA A 941 21.61 2.03 1.56
N ILE A 942 20.34 2.45 1.58
CA ILE A 942 19.78 3.25 2.68
C ILE A 942 19.77 2.44 3.98
N ASN A 943 19.38 1.16 3.94
CA ASN A 943 19.45 0.26 5.09
C ASN A 943 20.89 0.14 5.62
N MET A 944 21.88 0.02 4.73
CA MET A 944 23.30 -0.01 5.10
C MET A 944 23.75 1.31 5.78
N ALA A 945 23.28 2.46 5.29
CA ALA A 945 23.53 3.75 5.95
C ALA A 945 22.91 3.81 7.36
N MET A 946 21.70 3.27 7.54
CA MET A 946 21.03 3.15 8.84
C MET A 946 21.81 2.26 9.82
N GLU A 947 22.39 1.15 9.35
CA GLU A 947 23.27 0.32 10.17
C GLU A 947 24.54 1.09 10.57
N ASN A 948 25.18 1.79 9.64
CA ASN A 948 26.37 2.61 9.92
C ASN A 948 26.11 3.69 10.98
N LYS A 949 24.90 4.25 11.04
CA LYS A 949 24.50 5.22 12.08
C LYS A 949 24.69 4.66 13.50
N ASN A 950 24.53 3.35 13.69
CA ASN A 950 24.63 2.70 15.00
C ASN A 950 26.08 2.36 15.41
N ILE A 951 27.05 2.49 14.50
CA ILE A 951 28.47 2.17 14.73
C ILE A 951 29.17 3.33 15.46
N LYS A 952 30.06 3.01 16.42
CA LYS A 952 30.80 4.01 17.21
C LYS A 952 32.33 3.78 17.17
N PRO A 953 33.13 4.68 16.57
CA PRO A 953 32.72 5.89 15.84
C PRO A 953 32.05 5.56 14.48
N LYS A 954 31.06 6.36 14.08
CA LYS A 954 30.37 6.26 12.78
C LYS A 954 31.41 6.26 11.66
N LEU A 955 31.31 5.33 10.70
CA LEU A 955 32.18 5.34 9.53
C LEU A 955 31.85 6.56 8.66
N LYS A 956 32.87 7.20 8.09
CA LYS A 956 32.63 8.29 7.12
C LYS A 956 31.88 7.73 5.91
N LEU A 957 30.76 8.35 5.57
CA LEU A 957 29.87 7.85 4.54
C LEU A 957 30.10 8.59 3.23
N TYR A 958 30.32 7.81 2.18
CA TYR A 958 30.42 8.31 0.81
C TYR A 958 29.48 7.49 -0.09
N ALA A 959 29.15 8.03 -1.24
CA ALA A 959 28.27 7.32 -2.17
C ALA A 959 28.58 7.60 -3.64
N SER A 960 28.09 6.71 -4.49
CA SER A 960 27.99 6.95 -5.93
C SER A 960 26.92 8.02 -6.25
N PRO A 961 26.96 8.62 -7.45
CA PRO A 961 25.94 9.58 -7.91
C PRO A 961 24.51 9.03 -7.92
N THR A 962 24.35 7.70 -7.94
CA THR A 962 23.06 7.02 -7.90
C THR A 962 22.24 7.42 -6.69
N LEU A 963 22.89 7.65 -5.53
CA LEU A 963 22.22 8.07 -4.30
C LEU A 963 21.83 9.56 -4.27
N TYR A 964 22.16 10.36 -5.29
CA TYR A 964 21.58 11.69 -5.46
C TYR A 964 20.12 11.57 -5.89
N ASN A 965 19.24 11.32 -4.91
CA ASN A 965 17.83 11.01 -5.08
C ASN A 965 17.06 11.49 -3.83
N GLN A 966 15.82 11.96 -4.02
CA GLN A 966 14.97 12.41 -2.91
C GLN A 966 14.70 11.31 -1.88
N ASN A 967 14.50 10.06 -2.30
CA ASN A 967 14.27 8.93 -1.39
C ASN A 967 15.46 8.69 -0.47
N THR A 968 16.68 8.96 -0.91
CA THR A 968 17.88 8.88 -0.07
C THR A 968 17.79 9.85 1.11
N LEU A 969 17.35 11.09 0.86
CA LEU A 969 17.20 12.11 1.89
C LEU A 969 16.02 11.82 2.82
N LEU A 970 14.87 11.47 2.24
CA LEU A 970 13.60 11.22 2.96
C LEU A 970 13.68 9.97 3.84
N LEU A 971 14.13 8.84 3.28
CA LEU A 971 14.20 7.58 4.01
C LEU A 971 15.47 7.46 4.85
N GLY A 972 16.59 8.00 4.36
CA GLY A 972 17.87 7.93 5.07
C GLY A 972 17.95 8.89 6.26
N GLY A 973 17.37 10.09 6.17
CA GLY A 973 17.39 11.10 7.22
C GLY A 973 18.78 11.32 7.83
N GLU A 974 18.87 11.24 9.16
CA GLU A 974 20.14 11.40 9.90
C GLU A 974 21.18 10.31 9.59
N ALA A 975 20.76 9.15 9.10
CA ALA A 975 21.71 8.08 8.75
C ALA A 975 22.63 8.50 7.61
N VAL A 976 22.09 9.25 6.65
CA VAL A 976 22.82 9.79 5.50
C VAL A 976 23.39 11.20 5.74
N GLU A 977 23.25 11.76 6.94
CA GLU A 977 23.86 13.04 7.29
C GLU A 977 25.40 12.97 7.17
N ASP A 978 25.97 14.03 6.58
CA ASP A 978 27.37 14.16 6.19
C ASP A 978 27.83 13.14 5.12
N MET A 979 26.89 12.46 4.45
CA MET A 979 27.23 11.63 3.29
C MET A 979 27.73 12.53 2.16
N ILE A 980 28.91 12.20 1.62
CA ILE A 980 29.51 12.92 0.51
C ILE A 980 29.41 12.09 -0.77
N LEU A 981 28.96 12.70 -1.86
CA LEU A 981 28.88 12.05 -3.16
C LEU A 981 29.20 13.02 -4.30
N PRO A 982 29.75 12.52 -5.42
CA PRO A 982 30.01 13.33 -6.58
C PRO A 982 28.76 13.47 -7.45
N VAL A 983 28.60 14.62 -8.09
CA VAL A 983 27.51 14.93 -9.03
C VAL A 983 28.02 15.70 -10.24
N TYR A 984 27.28 15.58 -11.34
CA TYR A 984 27.59 16.24 -12.61
C TYR A 984 27.28 17.74 -12.61
N TRP A 985 26.34 18.17 -11.78
CA TRP A 985 25.85 19.55 -11.74
C TRP A 985 25.09 19.78 -10.44
N HIS A 986 25.07 21.03 -9.96
CA HIS A 986 24.20 21.49 -8.89
C HIS A 986 23.67 22.89 -9.23
N ALA A 987 22.48 23.26 -8.77
CA ALA A 987 21.85 24.53 -9.12
C ALA A 987 22.72 25.77 -8.84
N SER A 988 23.52 25.71 -7.76
CA SER A 988 24.45 26.76 -7.37
C SER A 988 25.88 26.57 -7.91
N SER A 989 26.17 25.53 -8.70
CA SER A 989 27.54 25.22 -9.14
C SER A 989 28.04 26.09 -10.30
N HIS A 990 27.15 26.78 -11.00
CA HIS A 990 27.48 27.68 -12.11
C HIS A 990 26.85 29.06 -11.92
N ASN A 991 27.67 30.08 -11.68
CA ASN A 991 27.20 31.47 -11.57
C ASN A 991 27.25 32.20 -12.93
N ASN A 992 26.69 31.60 -13.98
CA ASN A 992 26.56 32.21 -15.30
C ASN A 992 25.09 32.47 -15.65
N ASP A 993 24.85 33.37 -16.61
CA ASP A 993 23.49 33.80 -16.97
C ASP A 993 22.65 32.66 -17.56
N VAL A 994 23.29 31.71 -18.25
CA VAL A 994 22.63 30.53 -18.83
C VAL A 994 22.01 29.66 -17.73
N ASN A 995 22.79 29.35 -16.69
CA ASN A 995 22.33 28.56 -15.56
C ASN A 995 21.27 29.31 -14.73
N LYS A 996 21.46 30.62 -14.49
CA LYS A 996 20.45 31.44 -13.80
C LYS A 996 19.12 31.47 -14.52
N ASN A 997 19.13 31.65 -15.84
CA ASN A 997 17.91 31.69 -16.64
C ASN A 997 17.19 30.34 -16.61
N PHE A 998 17.93 29.24 -16.73
CA PHE A 998 17.38 27.90 -16.58
C PHE A 998 16.71 27.70 -15.22
N ILE A 999 17.39 28.06 -14.11
CA ILE A 999 16.84 27.95 -12.76
C ILE A 999 15.60 28.82 -12.59
N ASN A 1000 15.62 30.07 -13.08
CA ASN A 1000 14.46 30.96 -13.00
C ASN A 1000 13.25 30.36 -13.73
N LYS A 1001 13.46 29.84 -14.93
CA LYS A 1001 12.37 29.22 -15.71
C LYS A 1001 11.92 27.90 -15.10
N ALA A 1002 12.84 27.11 -14.56
CA ALA A 1002 12.53 25.91 -13.80
C ALA A 1002 11.67 26.24 -12.57
N ASN A 1003 11.93 27.35 -11.86
CA ASN A 1003 11.11 27.79 -10.72
C ASN A 1003 9.71 28.25 -11.13
N GLU A 1004 9.54 28.76 -12.36
CA GLU A 1004 8.21 29.10 -12.90
C GLU A 1004 7.40 27.85 -13.25
N LEU A 1005 8.06 26.84 -13.83
CA LEU A 1005 7.42 25.61 -14.29
C LEU A 1005 7.20 24.58 -13.18
N TRP A 1006 8.13 24.51 -12.22
CA TRP A 1006 8.19 23.49 -11.17
C TRP A 1006 8.16 24.19 -9.80
N ARG A 1007 7.02 24.15 -9.11
CA ARG A 1007 6.81 24.87 -7.84
C ARG A 1007 7.65 24.35 -6.68
N SER A 1008 8.15 23.12 -6.75
CA SER A 1008 9.08 22.55 -5.76
C SER A 1008 10.53 22.56 -6.26
N MET A 1009 11.38 23.42 -5.67
CA MET A 1009 12.83 23.45 -5.95
C MET A 1009 13.53 22.10 -5.68
N ASN A 1010 12.90 21.21 -4.90
CA ASN A 1010 13.44 19.87 -4.63
C ASN A 1010 13.48 18.97 -5.89
N GLY A 1011 12.84 19.36 -6.99
CA GLY A 1011 12.69 18.52 -8.21
C GLY A 1011 13.73 18.72 -9.33
N VAL A 1012 14.60 19.73 -9.26
CA VAL A 1012 15.64 20.00 -10.27
C VAL A 1012 16.95 19.36 -9.83
N THR A 1013 17.36 18.31 -10.53
CA THR A 1013 18.60 17.56 -10.22
C THR A 1013 19.60 17.67 -11.37
N TRP A 1014 20.77 17.07 -11.19
CA TRP A 1014 21.73 16.93 -12.29
C TRP A 1014 21.14 16.14 -13.48
N ARG A 1015 20.18 15.23 -13.26
CA ARG A 1015 19.48 14.50 -14.34
C ARG A 1015 18.58 15.43 -15.13
N THR A 1016 17.87 16.33 -14.45
CA THR A 1016 17.11 17.41 -15.07
C THR A 1016 18.01 18.28 -15.93
N ALA A 1017 19.16 18.70 -15.39
CA ALA A 1017 20.08 19.58 -16.08
C ALA A 1017 20.69 18.93 -17.34
N LEU A 1018 21.18 17.68 -17.23
CA LEU A 1018 21.77 16.98 -18.37
C LEU A 1018 20.71 16.58 -19.40
N ALA A 1019 19.48 16.23 -18.99
CA ALA A 1019 18.40 15.94 -19.94
C ALA A 1019 17.95 17.20 -20.72
N TYR A 1020 17.95 18.36 -20.06
CA TYR A 1020 17.76 19.65 -20.70
C TYR A 1020 18.85 19.93 -21.74
N ASP A 1021 20.13 19.82 -21.36
CA ASP A 1021 21.26 20.03 -22.28
C ASP A 1021 21.26 19.01 -23.44
N ALA A 1022 20.88 17.76 -23.21
CA ALA A 1022 20.76 16.73 -24.26
C ALA A 1022 19.72 17.13 -25.30
N THR A 1023 18.58 17.65 -24.84
CA THR A 1023 17.50 18.12 -25.71
C THR A 1023 17.89 19.40 -26.44
N GLN A 1024 18.57 20.33 -25.76
CA GLN A 1024 19.09 21.56 -26.36
C GLN A 1024 20.15 21.29 -27.43
N LEU A 1025 20.94 20.22 -27.31
CA LEU A 1025 21.89 19.81 -28.33
C LEU A 1025 21.19 19.53 -29.67
N VAL A 1026 20.08 18.80 -29.62
CA VAL A 1026 19.25 18.51 -30.81
C VAL A 1026 18.61 19.79 -31.32
N ILE A 1027 17.98 20.59 -30.45
CA ILE A 1027 17.33 21.86 -30.82
C ILE A 1027 18.31 22.82 -31.50
N ASN A 1028 19.53 22.97 -30.96
CA ASN A 1028 20.54 23.84 -31.55
C ASN A 1028 21.01 23.31 -32.90
N GLY A 1029 21.16 21.99 -33.06
CA GLY A 1029 21.44 21.38 -34.36
C GLY A 1029 20.34 21.65 -35.39
N ILE A 1030 19.07 21.51 -35.01
CA ILE A 1030 17.92 21.85 -35.86
C ILE A 1030 17.99 23.32 -36.29
N LYS A 1031 18.19 24.24 -35.33
CA LYS A 1031 18.30 25.69 -35.62
C LYS A 1031 19.44 26.02 -36.57
N GLN A 1032 20.61 25.41 -36.37
CA GLN A 1032 21.77 25.66 -37.23
C GLN A 1032 21.58 25.12 -38.64
N LEU A 1033 21.04 23.91 -38.79
CA LEU A 1033 20.75 23.33 -40.10
C LEU A 1033 19.71 24.16 -40.86
N GLY A 1034 18.69 24.65 -40.17
CA GLY A 1034 17.71 25.58 -40.74
C GLY A 1034 18.35 26.89 -41.23
N LYS A 1035 19.27 27.47 -40.47
CA LYS A 1035 20.03 28.67 -40.89
C LYS A 1035 20.93 28.41 -42.10
N LEU A 1036 21.49 27.20 -42.21
CA LEU A 1036 22.35 26.78 -43.32
C LEU A 1036 21.56 26.35 -44.56
N GLY A 1037 20.23 26.23 -44.48
CA GLY A 1037 19.39 25.71 -45.56
C GLY A 1037 19.57 24.20 -45.81
N ASN A 1038 20.15 23.47 -44.86
CA ASN A 1038 20.38 22.03 -44.95
C ASN A 1038 19.16 21.24 -44.44
N SER A 1039 19.01 20.00 -44.91
CA SER A 1039 17.99 19.08 -44.38
C SER A 1039 18.25 18.75 -42.91
N VAL A 1040 17.19 18.76 -42.11
CA VAL A 1040 17.23 18.34 -40.71
C VAL A 1040 17.03 16.82 -40.67
N ASP A 1041 18.14 16.10 -40.67
CA ASP A 1041 18.19 14.63 -40.60
C ASP A 1041 19.31 14.17 -39.67
N ARG A 1042 19.35 12.86 -39.39
CA ARG A 1042 20.29 12.26 -38.42
C ARG A 1042 21.75 12.42 -38.83
N ASP A 1043 22.07 12.32 -40.12
CA ASP A 1043 23.44 12.42 -40.63
C ASP A 1043 23.97 13.86 -40.50
N ASN A 1044 23.12 14.85 -40.80
CA ASN A 1044 23.46 16.26 -40.65
C ASN A 1044 23.51 16.70 -39.18
N LEU A 1045 22.59 16.23 -38.33
CA LEU A 1045 22.66 16.46 -36.88
C LEU A 1045 23.93 15.87 -36.27
N GLN A 1046 24.28 14.64 -36.66
CA GLN A 1046 25.52 13.99 -36.25
C GLN A 1046 26.75 14.83 -36.65
N HIS A 1047 26.77 15.39 -37.86
CA HIS A 1047 27.86 16.24 -38.32
C HIS A 1047 28.00 17.52 -37.50
N ILE A 1048 26.88 18.20 -37.20
CA ILE A 1048 26.84 19.37 -36.32
C ILE A 1048 27.38 19.02 -34.93
N ILE A 1049 26.93 17.91 -34.34
CA ILE A 1049 27.27 17.50 -32.96
C ILE A 1049 28.75 17.07 -32.83
N SER A 1050 29.30 16.40 -33.85
CA SER A 1050 30.70 15.94 -33.84
C SER A 1050 31.72 17.01 -34.20
N ASN A 1051 31.29 18.19 -34.63
CA ASN A 1051 32.19 19.25 -35.05
C ASN A 1051 32.75 20.01 -33.83
N PRO A 1052 34.07 19.97 -33.57
CA PRO A 1052 34.68 20.63 -32.40
C PRO A 1052 34.63 22.16 -32.49
N ASN A 1053 34.43 22.71 -33.69
CA ASN A 1053 34.25 24.15 -33.88
C ASN A 1053 32.82 24.59 -33.53
N ASN A 1054 31.93 23.63 -33.27
CA ASN A 1054 30.52 23.87 -33.01
C ASN A 1054 30.16 23.57 -31.56
N LYS A 1055 30.90 24.20 -30.65
CA LYS A 1055 30.69 24.05 -29.22
C LYS A 1055 29.36 24.66 -28.81
N MET A 1056 28.62 23.95 -27.98
CA MET A 1056 27.38 24.46 -27.40
C MET A 1056 27.63 24.88 -25.96
N LEU A 1057 27.27 26.11 -25.61
CA LEU A 1057 27.23 26.53 -24.21
C LEU A 1057 25.89 26.07 -23.59
N GLY A 1058 25.95 24.99 -22.79
CA GLY A 1058 24.82 24.47 -22.04
C GLY A 1058 24.76 25.00 -20.61
N ILE A 1059 23.75 24.58 -19.85
CA ILE A 1059 23.60 24.93 -18.42
C ILE A 1059 24.61 24.20 -17.55
N THR A 1060 25.12 23.05 -18.03
CA THR A 1060 26.19 22.29 -17.38
C THR A 1060 27.59 22.67 -17.88
N GLY A 1061 27.73 23.82 -18.56
CA GLY A 1061 28.98 24.32 -19.12
C GLY A 1061 29.11 24.09 -20.62
N GLU A 1062 30.32 24.27 -21.14
CA GLU A 1062 30.61 24.01 -22.56
C GLU A 1062 30.45 22.50 -22.86
N ILE A 1063 29.79 22.21 -23.98
CA ILE A 1063 29.53 20.85 -24.45
C ILE A 1063 30.31 20.66 -25.74
N GLU A 1064 31.29 19.77 -25.65
CA GLU A 1064 32.15 19.30 -26.73
C GLU A 1064 32.36 17.79 -26.52
N PHE A 1065 32.32 17.04 -27.63
CA PHE A 1065 32.49 15.60 -27.61
C PHE A 1065 33.81 15.18 -28.24
N ASP A 1066 34.41 14.14 -27.68
CA ASP A 1066 35.52 13.45 -28.27
C ASP A 1066 35.10 12.81 -29.60
N LYS A 1067 35.89 13.09 -30.64
CA LYS A 1067 35.62 12.62 -32.01
C LYS A 1067 35.70 11.10 -32.14
N LYS A 1068 36.47 10.44 -31.27
CA LYS A 1068 36.68 9.00 -31.30
C LYS A 1068 35.53 8.26 -30.64
N ASN A 1069 35.06 8.67 -29.47
CA ASN A 1069 34.15 7.85 -28.69
C ASN A 1069 32.84 8.54 -28.25
N GLY A 1070 32.65 9.83 -28.56
CA GLY A 1070 31.42 10.55 -28.17
C GLY A 1070 31.29 10.85 -26.68
N GLU A 1071 32.38 10.72 -25.93
CA GLU A 1071 32.47 11.17 -24.55
C GLU A 1071 32.54 12.70 -24.48
N ARG A 1072 31.95 13.30 -23.45
CA ARG A 1072 32.06 14.74 -23.19
C ARG A 1072 33.42 15.10 -22.60
N LEU A 1073 34.12 16.07 -23.20
CA LEU A 1073 35.50 16.45 -22.83
C LEU A 1073 35.62 17.52 -21.72
N ASN A 1074 34.82 18.59 -21.77
CA ASN A 1074 35.03 19.79 -20.96
C ASN A 1074 34.01 19.93 -19.81
N SER A 1075 33.92 18.93 -18.93
CA SER A 1075 32.95 18.91 -17.84
C SER A 1075 33.59 18.93 -16.45
N SER A 1076 32.92 19.56 -15.49
CA SER A 1076 33.36 19.62 -14.10
C SER A 1076 32.56 18.67 -13.21
N ALA A 1077 33.24 18.00 -12.28
CA ALA A 1077 32.62 17.22 -11.23
C ALA A 1077 32.48 18.07 -9.96
N TYR A 1078 31.34 17.98 -9.30
CA TYR A 1078 31.07 18.65 -8.03
C TYR A 1078 30.92 17.62 -6.92
N LEU A 1079 31.28 17.99 -5.71
CA LEU A 1079 30.93 17.21 -4.53
C LEU A 1079 29.75 17.87 -3.84
N VAL A 1080 28.81 17.06 -3.39
CA VAL A 1080 27.75 17.49 -2.50
C VAL A 1080 27.85 16.70 -1.21
N GLU A 1081 27.44 17.35 -0.14
CA GLU A 1081 27.29 16.77 1.18
C GLU A 1081 25.82 16.84 1.58
N VAL A 1082 25.33 15.78 2.21
CA VAL A 1082 24.00 15.81 2.81
C VAL A 1082 24.05 16.62 4.09
N LYS A 1083 23.37 17.77 4.09
CA LYS A 1083 23.24 18.66 5.26
C LYS A 1083 21.79 18.81 5.68
N LYS A 1084 21.61 19.03 6.97
CA LYS A 1084 20.32 19.37 7.58
C LYS A 1084 20.09 20.88 7.46
N GLU A 1085 19.03 21.29 6.76
CA GLU A 1085 18.58 22.68 6.60
C GLU A 1085 17.09 22.79 6.91
N ASP A 1086 16.70 23.73 7.79
CA ASP A 1086 15.31 23.95 8.25
C ASP A 1086 14.60 22.68 8.72
N ASN A 1087 15.41 21.74 9.21
CA ASN A 1087 15.22 20.33 9.54
C ASN A 1087 14.84 19.32 8.44
N THR A 1088 14.86 19.71 7.16
CA THR A 1088 14.92 18.76 6.04
C THR A 1088 16.38 18.42 5.73
N TYR A 1089 16.63 17.29 5.08
CA TYR A 1089 17.95 17.00 4.52
C TYR A 1089 18.01 17.45 3.07
N LYS A 1090 19.13 18.06 2.67
CA LYS A 1090 19.40 18.47 1.29
C LYS A 1090 20.82 18.11 0.89
N PHE A 1091 21.02 17.92 -0.41
CA PHE A 1091 22.35 17.91 -0.98
C PHE A 1091 22.84 19.36 -1.11
N VAL A 1092 23.95 19.67 -0.45
CA VAL A 1092 24.56 21.00 -0.46
C VAL A 1092 25.96 20.88 -1.08
N PRO A 1093 26.36 21.76 -2.01
CA PRO A 1093 27.71 21.71 -2.58
C PRO A 1093 28.78 21.86 -1.51
N LEU A 1094 29.81 21.04 -1.63
CA LEU A 1094 31.05 21.20 -0.90
C LEU A 1094 31.93 22.20 -1.66
N ASN A 1095 32.27 23.30 -0.99
CA ASN A 1095 33.26 24.27 -1.47
C ASN A 1095 34.68 23.70 -1.43
#